data_AF-A0A3P1SC89-F1
#
_entry.id   AF-A0A3P1SC89-F1
#
_cell.length_a   1.000
_cell.length_b   1.000
_cell.length_c   1.000
_cell.angle_alpha   90.00
_cell.angle_beta   90.00
_cell.angle_gamma   90.00
#
_symmetry.space_group_name_H-M   'P 1'
#
loop_
_entity.id
_entity.type
_entity.pdbx_description
1 polymer ?
#
loop_
_entity_poly.entity_id
_entity_poly.type
_entity_poly.pdbx_seq_one_letter_code
_entity_poly.pdbx_strand_id
1 'polypeptide(L)'
;MRRPGSPFSPLSRTVCGYAACGAVLALSLSSVPAWATDAPDDADTASVPASSAPAQSGNDGQEGTKESDTAPASGEGSTEAPQTETATAGENANSAPASGDSSSEDETDVAPLPVNAAAITPIPAIQTPGEADDSALINTSVTTTGVVTAAFPAGEGGLTPTIEGFYIQTPGTGGAWDPARAASDAIFVYVGKKKMEIPQVGQCVTVKGKVAEYVRLPKKNGKPQKVLPTHQSLTQLTSPKVTVESACDPVTPTPLTGVPTEAQKEALEGMLVAPQGTWTITDNYKVHQEGTLTLTPGTEPLKQATDVVAPGDEARQYEAENAAKTIVLDDGTTTYLQSKKAQEAAYAYLSNEVPARVGYHVQFTKPVLLDSRDNGFAFQPTQMVAGHPDRSPVTISGERPAVPAVEGAVKVATFNVLNYFIHLGEDEKGCKAHEDREGNGLTAKECTVRGAYSKAAFKNQQTKIVQAISALKADVVALEEIENGAKLGADRDGALKALVAALNEAAGAEVWAPVLSPATVPAHEDFIRVAFIYKKAAVSPVGESKILDHDIFTNLARQPLAQEFAPVVTDAQEGTNFVVIVNHFKSKGSVSNVPGMNNKDAGDGQGNNNPLRVEQAKALAAFAEQFASKPTLLVGDFNSYSKEDPIRVLTEAGWVHKSGETSASYVYGGRVGSLDHVLANAAADKLVAGVASWALNAQEAVALEYSRANTNAHLTFEADNPYRSSDHNPEIVGLNVVKDKQAQPQPQPQPQPQPQPQPQPQPQPQPQPQPQPQPQPDQSQKDKNPSVTPGTDAGKKADAGAKASGKPGKKGSNGKLAATGATGVSIALAAAALTAAAGVSLVLRRRA
;
A
#
# COMPACT_ATOMS: atom_id res chain seq x y z
N MET A 1 3.07 57.97 -31.12
CA MET A 1 2.49 59.07 -31.94
C MET A 1 1.46 59.84 -31.10
N ARG A 2 0.60 60.69 -31.71
CA ARG A 2 -0.16 61.75 -31.02
C ARG A 2 -1.47 61.28 -30.33
N ARG A 3 -1.88 62.06 -29.32
CA ARG A 3 -3.25 62.27 -28.76
C ARG A 3 -4.24 62.81 -29.85
N PRO A 4 -5.58 62.97 -29.63
CA PRO A 4 -6.29 63.15 -28.33
C PRO A 4 -7.67 62.46 -28.14
N GLY A 5 -8.27 62.62 -26.94
CA GLY A 5 -9.68 62.31 -26.64
C GLY A 5 -10.04 62.54 -25.16
N SER A 6 -10.94 63.49 -24.87
CA SER A 6 -11.47 63.93 -23.55
C SER A 6 -12.67 64.90 -23.82
N PRO A 7 -13.46 65.41 -22.84
CA PRO A 7 -13.42 65.26 -21.37
C PRO A 7 -14.81 64.97 -20.70
N PHE A 8 -14.86 64.83 -19.36
CA PHE A 8 -15.61 65.70 -18.41
C PHE A 8 -15.67 65.12 -16.97
N SER A 9 -15.90 66.01 -16.00
CA SER A 9 -16.10 65.81 -14.54
C SER A 9 -17.23 66.83 -14.11
N PRO A 10 -17.47 67.26 -12.83
CA PRO A 10 -16.90 66.92 -11.51
C PRO A 10 -17.89 66.96 -10.27
N LEU A 11 -17.36 66.74 -9.04
CA LEU A 11 -17.85 67.27 -7.71
C LEU A 11 -19.29 66.89 -7.20
N SER A 12 -19.72 67.09 -5.93
CA SER A 12 -19.11 66.92 -4.58
C SER A 12 -20.14 67.13 -3.42
N ARG A 13 -19.76 66.77 -2.17
CA ARG A 13 -20.28 67.23 -0.83
C ARG A 13 -21.71 66.91 -0.33
N THR A 14 -21.76 65.99 0.65
CA THR A 14 -22.08 66.21 2.09
C THR A 14 -23.13 67.25 2.57
N VAL A 15 -24.20 66.77 3.28
CA VAL A 15 -24.89 67.24 4.53
C VAL A 15 -25.96 66.15 4.82
N CYS A 16 -26.20 65.49 5.97
CA CYS A 16 -26.09 65.68 7.45
C CYS A 16 -27.47 65.94 8.14
N GLY A 17 -27.80 65.14 9.18
CA GLY A 17 -29.06 65.13 9.97
C GLY A 17 -29.50 63.67 10.28
N TYR A 18 -29.38 63.11 11.51
CA TYR A 18 -30.16 63.35 12.76
C TYR A 18 -31.68 63.18 12.58
N ALA A 19 -32.45 62.39 13.36
CA ALA A 19 -32.19 61.45 14.49
C ALA A 19 -33.42 60.49 14.63
N ALA A 20 -33.67 59.61 15.63
CA ALA A 20 -33.05 59.31 16.94
C ALA A 20 -33.48 57.91 17.50
N CYS A 21 -32.75 57.39 18.50
CA CYS A 21 -33.11 56.46 19.60
C CYS A 21 -33.91 55.13 19.35
N GLY A 22 -33.70 54.04 20.08
CA GLY A 22 -32.76 53.69 21.18
C GLY A 22 -32.09 52.33 20.94
N ALA A 23 -30.98 51.92 21.57
CA ALA A 23 -30.65 51.90 23.01
C ALA A 23 -31.51 50.87 23.79
N VAL A 24 -30.97 49.99 24.65
CA VAL A 24 -29.91 50.17 25.67
C VAL A 24 -29.10 48.88 25.95
N LEU A 25 -27.75 49.01 25.99
CA LEU A 25 -26.67 48.30 26.77
C LEU A 25 -26.72 46.76 27.03
N ALA A 26 -25.62 46.06 27.39
CA ALA A 26 -24.29 46.45 27.91
C ALA A 26 -23.17 45.52 27.35
N LEU A 27 -21.99 46.03 26.97
CA LEU A 27 -20.70 46.04 27.72
C LEU A 27 -20.06 44.64 27.98
N SER A 28 -18.74 44.43 27.91
CA SER A 28 -17.60 45.39 28.00
C SER A 28 -16.41 45.10 27.07
N LEU A 29 -15.50 46.07 26.92
CA LEU A 29 -14.26 46.02 26.13
C LEU A 29 -12.99 45.85 26.98
N SER A 30 -11.98 45.13 26.44
CA SER A 30 -10.54 45.29 26.74
C SER A 30 -9.73 44.52 25.69
N SER A 31 -9.21 45.16 24.63
CA SER A 31 -7.95 45.94 24.56
C SER A 31 -6.67 45.07 24.47
N VAL A 32 -5.96 45.18 23.34
CA VAL A 32 -4.68 44.51 23.02
C VAL A 32 -3.55 44.94 23.96
N PRO A 33 -2.45 44.18 24.03
CA PRO A 33 -1.25 44.63 23.32
C PRO A 33 -0.56 43.53 22.50
N ALA A 34 0.03 43.92 21.37
CA ALA A 34 1.01 43.09 20.67
C ALA A 34 2.41 43.35 21.25
N TRP A 35 3.23 42.32 21.39
CA TRP A 35 4.69 42.40 21.44
C TRP A 35 5.26 41.39 20.42
N ALA A 36 6.39 41.75 19.82
CA ALA A 36 7.19 40.86 18.99
C ALA A 36 8.57 40.70 19.63
N THR A 37 9.10 39.48 19.61
CA THR A 37 10.47 39.15 20.05
C THR A 37 11.00 38.03 19.17
N ASP A 38 12.20 38.20 18.63
CA ASP A 38 12.84 37.25 17.72
C ASP A 38 13.46 36.03 18.42
N ALA A 39 13.69 35.00 17.60
CA ALA A 39 14.69 33.92 17.74
C ALA A 39 14.44 32.80 18.78
N PRO A 40 15.08 31.63 18.60
CA PRO A 40 15.92 31.18 17.47
C PRO A 40 15.30 30.01 16.66
N ASP A 41 16.00 29.61 15.59
CA ASP A 41 15.89 28.29 14.96
C ASP A 41 16.43 27.16 15.87
N ASP A 42 16.56 25.95 15.31
CA ASP A 42 17.08 24.71 15.92
C ASP A 42 16.15 24.01 16.93
N ALA A 43 15.24 23.18 16.38
CA ALA A 43 14.62 22.06 17.08
C ALA A 43 14.64 20.81 16.17
N ASP A 44 15.64 19.95 16.35
CA ASP A 44 15.77 18.68 15.62
C ASP A 44 14.61 17.73 15.94
N THR A 45 13.60 17.69 15.08
CA THR A 45 12.59 16.63 15.06
C THR A 45 13.12 15.48 14.22
N ALA A 46 13.49 14.36 14.86
CA ALA A 46 14.01 13.17 14.19
C ALA A 46 12.99 12.57 13.22
N SER A 47 13.06 12.97 11.95
CA SER A 47 12.18 12.45 10.90
C SER A 47 12.62 11.03 10.53
N VAL A 48 11.81 10.03 10.93
CA VAL A 48 11.90 8.67 10.38
C VAL A 48 11.88 8.77 8.85
N PRO A 49 12.80 8.10 8.13
CA PRO A 49 12.98 8.34 6.70
C PRO A 49 11.80 7.80 5.89
N ALA A 50 10.83 8.66 5.60
CA ALA A 50 9.78 8.41 4.63
C ALA A 50 10.42 8.10 3.27
N SER A 51 10.40 6.83 2.87
CA SER A 51 10.98 6.36 1.62
C SER A 51 10.14 6.87 0.44
N SER A 52 10.48 8.06 -0.07
CA SER A 52 9.78 8.74 -1.16
C SER A 52 9.99 8.05 -2.50
N ALA A 53 9.47 6.83 -2.64
CA ALA A 53 9.25 6.18 -3.93
C ALA A 53 8.10 6.94 -4.63
N PRO A 54 8.31 7.49 -5.84
CA PRO A 54 7.25 8.18 -6.54
C PRO A 54 6.19 7.17 -7.00
N ALA A 55 4.96 7.36 -6.54
CA ALA A 55 3.80 6.92 -7.30
C ALA A 55 3.83 7.65 -8.66
N GLN A 56 3.48 6.98 -9.75
CA GLN A 56 3.26 7.66 -11.03
C GLN A 56 1.89 8.35 -11.05
N SER A 57 1.68 9.30 -10.15
CA SER A 57 0.62 10.31 -10.34
C SER A 57 0.89 11.02 -11.66
N GLY A 58 -0.11 11.06 -12.55
CA GLY A 58 -0.02 11.77 -13.82
C GLY A 58 0.48 13.20 -13.63
N ASN A 59 1.31 13.68 -14.56
CA ASN A 59 2.10 14.90 -14.37
C ASN A 59 1.20 16.13 -14.10
N ASP A 60 1.24 16.67 -12.89
CA ASP A 60 0.58 17.93 -12.50
C ASP A 60 1.41 19.11 -13.03
N GLY A 61 1.34 19.35 -14.33
CA GLY A 61 1.97 20.50 -14.97
C GLY A 61 1.24 21.80 -14.65
N GLN A 62 1.88 22.70 -13.89
CA GLN A 62 1.44 24.08 -13.72
C GLN A 62 2.52 25.04 -14.20
N GLU A 63 2.11 26.14 -14.85
CA GLU A 63 2.99 27.03 -15.61
C GLU A 63 4.01 27.79 -14.73
N GLY A 64 5.23 27.92 -15.24
CA GLY A 64 6.30 28.72 -14.62
C GLY A 64 7.22 29.29 -15.68
N THR A 65 6.86 30.44 -16.26
CA THR A 65 7.65 31.11 -17.29
C THR A 65 8.97 31.66 -16.75
N LYS A 66 10.06 31.49 -17.51
CA LYS A 66 11.24 32.35 -17.44
C LYS A 66 12.07 32.30 -18.71
N GLU A 67 12.69 33.43 -19.01
CA GLU A 67 13.36 33.70 -20.29
C GLU A 67 14.76 33.08 -20.36
N SER A 68 15.19 32.78 -21.59
CA SER A 68 16.52 32.22 -21.88
C SER A 68 17.40 33.26 -22.59
N ASP A 69 18.36 33.84 -21.88
CA ASP A 69 19.49 34.55 -22.47
C ASP A 69 20.67 33.59 -22.72
N THR A 70 21.14 33.50 -23.96
CA THR A 70 22.30 32.68 -24.34
C THR A 70 23.16 33.41 -25.37
N ALA A 71 24.46 33.55 -25.08
CA ALA A 71 25.49 33.90 -26.06
C ALA A 71 26.78 33.09 -25.81
N PRO A 72 27.53 32.61 -26.83
CA PRO A 72 28.50 31.52 -26.66
C PRO A 72 29.96 31.84 -27.03
N ALA A 73 30.88 30.95 -26.64
CA ALA A 73 32.25 30.83 -27.15
C ALA A 73 32.85 29.45 -26.75
N SER A 74 33.88 28.86 -27.38
CA SER A 74 34.20 28.60 -28.80
C SER A 74 35.67 28.10 -28.91
N GLY A 75 35.96 27.10 -29.76
CA GLY A 75 37.32 26.55 -30.02
C GLY A 75 37.68 25.35 -29.11
N GLU A 76 38.23 24.20 -29.51
CA GLU A 76 39.01 23.67 -30.67
C GLU A 76 40.52 23.44 -30.41
N GLY A 77 41.05 22.32 -30.95
CA GLY A 77 42.47 21.89 -30.96
C GLY A 77 42.86 20.90 -29.85
N SER A 78 43.46 19.70 -30.04
CA SER A 78 44.56 19.20 -30.90
C SER A 78 45.98 19.53 -30.38
N THR A 79 47.00 18.66 -30.32
CA THR A 79 47.16 17.22 -30.65
C THR A 79 48.51 16.67 -30.10
N GLU A 80 48.61 15.34 -29.94
CA GLU A 80 49.86 14.53 -29.93
C GLU A 80 50.93 14.72 -28.81
N ALA A 81 51.96 13.84 -28.85
CA ALA A 81 53.03 13.59 -27.87
C ALA A 81 54.41 13.55 -28.63
N PRO A 82 55.54 12.97 -28.15
CA PRO A 82 55.96 12.43 -26.84
C PRO A 82 57.37 12.94 -26.38
N GLN A 83 57.96 12.39 -25.31
CA GLN A 83 59.36 11.86 -25.27
C GLN A 83 59.81 11.28 -23.90
N THR A 84 61.08 10.90 -23.76
CA THR A 84 61.62 9.82 -22.91
C THR A 84 62.87 10.18 -22.09
N GLU A 85 63.06 9.50 -20.93
CA GLU A 85 64.35 9.32 -20.20
C GLU A 85 65.04 10.61 -19.65
N THR A 86 66.12 10.58 -18.85
CA THR A 86 66.99 9.51 -18.29
C THR A 86 67.37 9.83 -16.81
N ALA A 87 68.11 8.95 -16.11
CA ALA A 87 68.48 9.09 -14.69
C ALA A 87 69.93 9.61 -14.44
N THR A 88 70.26 10.05 -13.22
CA THR A 88 71.63 9.94 -12.63
C THR A 88 71.72 10.15 -11.10
N ALA A 89 72.70 9.42 -10.51
CA ALA A 89 73.55 9.61 -9.30
C ALA A 89 73.32 10.75 -8.26
N GLY A 90 73.78 10.64 -7.01
CA GLY A 90 74.46 9.51 -6.31
C GLY A 90 75.36 9.96 -5.12
N GLU A 91 75.89 8.99 -4.36
CA GLU A 91 76.99 9.12 -3.34
C GLU A 91 76.69 9.98 -2.07
N ASN A 92 77.40 9.97 -0.92
CA ASN A 92 78.47 9.16 -0.26
C ASN A 92 78.35 9.39 1.29
N ALA A 93 79.05 8.80 2.29
CA ALA A 93 80.11 7.77 2.42
C ALA A 93 79.97 7.11 3.85
N ASN A 94 80.25 5.81 4.07
CA ASN A 94 81.53 5.15 4.43
C ASN A 94 81.98 5.16 5.93
N SER A 95 82.21 3.96 6.51
CA SER A 95 83.15 3.67 7.62
C SER A 95 83.37 2.15 7.79
N ALA A 96 84.61 1.74 8.08
CA ALA A 96 85.10 0.35 8.31
C ALA A 96 86.12 0.38 9.49
N PRO A 97 86.94 -0.64 9.87
CA PRO A 97 87.25 -1.94 9.21
C PRO A 97 87.48 -3.19 10.13
N ALA A 98 87.56 -4.38 9.49
CA ALA A 98 88.38 -5.59 9.80
C ALA A 98 88.36 -6.21 11.24
N SER A 99 88.82 -7.45 11.55
CA SER A 99 89.53 -8.53 10.83
C SER A 99 89.28 -9.88 11.57
N GLY A 100 89.57 -11.05 10.98
CA GLY A 100 89.67 -12.32 11.76
C GLY A 100 89.49 -13.61 10.94
N ASP A 101 90.36 -14.61 11.15
CA ASP A 101 90.53 -15.81 10.32
C ASP A 101 89.83 -17.09 10.86
N SER A 102 89.79 -18.11 10.01
CA SER A 102 89.37 -19.51 10.13
C SER A 102 89.38 -20.21 11.51
N SER A 103 88.33 -20.99 11.76
CA SER A 103 88.43 -22.41 12.17
C SER A 103 87.09 -23.15 11.96
N SER A 104 87.14 -24.48 11.92
CA SER A 104 85.99 -25.36 11.63
C SER A 104 85.87 -26.48 12.66
N GLU A 105 84.66 -26.78 13.14
CA GLU A 105 84.23 -28.14 13.56
C GLU A 105 82.69 -28.18 13.73
N ASP A 106 82.15 -29.31 14.16
CA ASP A 106 80.85 -29.86 13.71
C ASP A 106 79.66 -29.76 14.70
N GLU A 107 78.51 -30.29 14.29
CA GLU A 107 77.24 -30.53 15.02
C GLU A 107 76.44 -29.33 15.57
N THR A 108 75.31 -29.03 14.93
CA THR A 108 74.00 -29.58 15.36
C THR A 108 72.86 -29.17 14.41
N ASP A 109 71.92 -30.09 14.15
CA ASP A 109 70.72 -29.82 13.35
C ASP A 109 69.68 -29.05 14.17
N VAL A 110 69.69 -27.72 14.04
CA VAL A 110 68.70 -26.84 14.68
C VAL A 110 67.41 -26.88 13.86
N ALA A 111 66.52 -27.81 14.23
CA ALA A 111 65.16 -27.90 13.68
C ALA A 111 64.49 -26.51 13.63
N PRO A 112 63.87 -26.11 12.50
CA PRO A 112 63.28 -24.78 12.37
C PRO A 112 62.27 -24.50 13.49
N LEU A 113 62.47 -23.37 14.19
CA LEU A 113 61.49 -22.86 15.14
C LEU A 113 60.11 -22.82 14.46
N PRO A 114 59.03 -23.32 15.09
CA PRO A 114 57.73 -23.40 14.46
C PRO A 114 57.30 -22.00 14.00
N VAL A 115 57.02 -21.87 12.69
CA VAL A 115 56.61 -20.61 12.09
C VAL A 115 55.39 -20.12 12.84
N ASN A 116 55.52 -18.98 13.52
CA ASN A 116 54.55 -18.53 14.51
C ASN A 116 53.17 -18.36 13.85
N ALA A 117 52.26 -19.31 14.10
CA ALA A 117 50.96 -19.37 13.46
C ALA A 117 50.21 -18.07 13.79
N ALA A 118 49.78 -17.34 12.76
CA ALA A 118 49.13 -16.06 12.95
C ALA A 118 47.85 -16.27 13.78
N ALA A 119 47.81 -15.71 15.00
CA ALA A 119 46.76 -15.96 15.97
C ALA A 119 45.37 -15.73 15.35
N ILE A 120 44.52 -16.75 15.47
CA ILE A 120 43.15 -16.72 14.94
C ILE A 120 42.30 -15.81 15.81
N THR A 121 41.72 -14.77 15.21
CA THR A 121 40.70 -13.92 15.81
C THR A 121 39.34 -14.58 15.59
N PRO A 122 38.59 -14.97 16.64
CA PRO A 122 37.23 -15.50 16.49
C PRO A 122 36.30 -14.46 15.83
N ILE A 123 35.35 -14.88 15.01
CA ILE A 123 34.44 -13.96 14.31
C ILE A 123 33.64 -13.06 15.29
N PRO A 124 33.11 -13.56 16.42
CA PRO A 124 32.47 -12.70 17.44
C PRO A 124 33.35 -11.59 18.02
N ALA A 125 34.69 -11.75 18.01
CA ALA A 125 35.62 -10.72 18.46
C ALA A 125 35.91 -9.65 17.38
N ILE A 126 35.56 -9.94 16.12
CA ILE A 126 35.51 -8.95 15.03
C ILE A 126 34.14 -8.27 15.06
N GLN A 127 33.06 -9.05 15.21
CA GLN A 127 31.67 -8.63 15.40
C GLN A 127 31.37 -8.13 16.83
N THR A 128 32.35 -7.50 17.49
CA THR A 128 32.16 -6.80 18.76
C THR A 128 32.04 -5.30 18.45
N PRO A 129 30.87 -4.66 18.69
CA PRO A 129 30.68 -3.24 18.39
C PRO A 129 31.61 -2.31 19.19
N GLY A 130 31.95 -1.17 18.59
CA GLY A 130 32.83 -0.14 19.15
C GLY A 130 32.12 1.20 19.39
N GLU A 131 31.89 1.95 18.32
CA GLU A 131 31.13 3.21 18.32
C GLU A 131 29.84 2.99 17.50
N ALA A 132 28.67 3.07 18.12
CA ALA A 132 27.42 2.51 17.57
C ALA A 132 27.55 1.00 17.27
N ASP A 133 27.21 0.56 16.07
CA ASP A 133 27.30 -0.82 15.56
C ASP A 133 28.67 -1.15 14.94
N ASP A 134 29.39 -0.17 14.39
CA ASP A 134 30.72 -0.29 13.76
C ASP A 134 31.72 -1.14 14.59
N SER A 135 32.48 -2.05 13.94
CA SER A 135 33.41 -2.97 14.60
C SER A 135 34.51 -2.27 15.41
N ALA A 136 34.70 -2.71 16.66
CA ALA A 136 35.82 -2.28 17.50
C ALA A 136 37.22 -2.63 16.92
N LEU A 137 37.31 -3.45 15.87
CA LEU A 137 38.54 -3.81 15.18
C LEU A 137 38.75 -3.10 13.84
N ILE A 138 37.93 -2.09 13.49
CA ILE A 138 38.07 -1.29 12.25
C ILE A 138 39.52 -0.93 11.92
N ASN A 139 39.86 -1.04 10.64
CA ASN A 139 41.21 -0.91 10.07
C ASN A 139 42.26 -1.95 10.48
N THR A 140 42.00 -2.83 11.45
CA THR A 140 42.92 -3.90 11.86
C THR A 140 42.99 -5.01 10.81
N SER A 141 44.14 -5.66 10.68
CA SER A 141 44.31 -6.86 9.85
C SER A 141 44.26 -8.12 10.71
N VAL A 142 43.24 -8.95 10.51
CA VAL A 142 42.94 -10.16 11.30
C VAL A 142 43.10 -11.42 10.44
N THR A 143 43.29 -12.56 11.10
CA THR A 143 43.15 -13.90 10.49
C THR A 143 42.01 -14.60 11.22
N THR A 144 41.03 -15.14 10.50
CA THR A 144 39.90 -15.88 11.09
C THR A 144 39.59 -17.15 10.29
N THR A 145 38.82 -18.08 10.85
CA THR A 145 38.47 -19.36 10.22
C THR A 145 36.97 -19.61 10.34
N GLY A 146 36.33 -20.01 9.24
CA GLY A 146 34.88 -20.23 9.21
C GLY A 146 34.42 -21.13 8.06
N VAL A 147 33.21 -21.65 8.18
CA VAL A 147 32.50 -22.38 7.12
C VAL A 147 31.79 -21.38 6.22
N VAL A 148 31.94 -21.52 4.90
CA VAL A 148 31.32 -20.65 3.90
C VAL A 148 29.81 -20.89 3.88
N THR A 149 29.02 -19.88 4.22
CA THR A 149 27.55 -19.96 4.31
C THR A 149 26.84 -19.37 3.09
N ALA A 150 27.47 -18.43 2.39
CA ALA A 150 26.94 -17.80 1.18
C ALA A 150 28.05 -17.45 0.18
N ALA A 151 27.76 -17.42 -1.12
CA ALA A 151 28.72 -17.02 -2.16
C ALA A 151 28.05 -16.25 -3.32
N PHE A 152 28.61 -15.09 -3.67
CA PHE A 152 28.09 -14.18 -4.69
C PHE A 152 29.21 -13.70 -5.64
N PRO A 153 29.52 -14.45 -6.70
CA PRO A 153 30.56 -14.11 -7.67
C PRO A 153 30.36 -12.74 -8.35
N ALA A 154 31.47 -12.07 -8.64
CA ALA A 154 31.46 -10.82 -9.39
C ALA A 154 31.08 -11.08 -10.86
N GLY A 155 29.96 -10.53 -11.30
CA GLY A 155 29.50 -10.66 -12.69
C GLY A 155 28.70 -11.93 -13.01
N GLU A 156 28.19 -12.65 -12.01
CA GLU A 156 27.36 -13.84 -12.24
C GLU A 156 26.12 -13.50 -13.09
N GLY A 157 25.67 -14.43 -13.94
CA GLY A 157 24.56 -14.23 -14.89
C GLY A 157 24.82 -13.13 -15.95
N GLY A 158 25.98 -12.48 -15.96
CA GLY A 158 26.23 -11.25 -16.72
C GLY A 158 25.67 -9.97 -16.07
N LEU A 159 25.08 -10.10 -14.87
CA LEU A 159 24.57 -8.99 -14.05
C LEU A 159 25.73 -8.23 -13.41
N THR A 160 25.62 -6.92 -13.26
CA THR A 160 26.64 -6.10 -12.59
C THR A 160 26.08 -4.74 -12.15
N PRO A 161 26.38 -4.26 -10.92
CA PRO A 161 27.14 -4.93 -9.86
C PRO A 161 26.39 -6.11 -9.20
N THR A 162 27.14 -7.07 -8.65
CA THR A 162 26.60 -8.11 -7.74
C THR A 162 27.07 -7.80 -6.32
N ILE A 163 26.94 -8.74 -5.37
CA ILE A 163 27.47 -8.56 -4.00
C ILE A 163 29.02 -8.69 -3.96
N GLU A 164 29.64 -9.33 -4.96
CA GLU A 164 31.10 -9.45 -5.15
C GLU A 164 31.88 -10.00 -3.92
N GLY A 165 31.37 -11.05 -3.25
CA GLY A 165 31.99 -11.64 -2.06
C GLY A 165 31.32 -12.92 -1.55
N PHE A 166 31.65 -13.33 -0.33
CA PHE A 166 31.10 -14.52 0.33
C PHE A 166 30.99 -14.35 1.84
N TYR A 167 30.14 -15.14 2.50
CA TYR A 167 29.98 -15.13 3.97
C TYR A 167 30.67 -16.35 4.56
N ILE A 168 31.30 -16.16 5.72
CA ILE A 168 31.80 -17.26 6.56
C ILE A 168 31.20 -17.15 7.97
N GLN A 169 30.97 -18.29 8.60
CA GLN A 169 30.48 -18.38 9.98
C GLN A 169 31.34 -19.35 10.81
N THR A 170 31.55 -19.05 12.09
CA THR A 170 32.33 -19.86 13.03
C THR A 170 31.91 -21.33 13.00
N PRO A 171 32.83 -22.30 12.89
CA PRO A 171 32.49 -23.72 12.85
C PRO A 171 31.69 -24.18 14.07
N GLY A 172 30.70 -25.06 13.86
CA GLY A 172 29.87 -25.63 14.93
C GLY A 172 28.83 -24.68 15.56
N THR A 173 28.64 -23.47 15.04
CA THR A 173 27.76 -22.44 15.65
C THR A 173 26.36 -22.33 15.01
N GLY A 174 25.52 -21.48 15.60
CA GLY A 174 24.11 -21.30 15.27
C GLY A 174 23.20 -22.24 16.08
N GLY A 175 22.13 -22.74 15.46
CA GLY A 175 21.15 -23.58 16.15
C GLY A 175 20.15 -22.76 16.99
N ALA A 176 19.81 -23.21 18.21
CA ALA A 176 18.83 -22.51 19.03
C ALA A 176 19.31 -21.09 19.41
N TRP A 177 18.42 -20.10 19.33
CA TRP A 177 18.74 -18.73 19.73
C TRP A 177 19.11 -18.66 21.22
N ASP A 178 20.26 -18.06 21.52
CA ASP A 178 20.73 -17.77 22.88
C ASP A 178 20.50 -16.28 23.21
N PRO A 179 19.62 -15.95 24.18
CA PRO A 179 19.41 -14.58 24.63
C PRO A 179 20.64 -13.88 25.24
N ALA A 180 21.73 -14.61 25.55
CA ALA A 180 23.00 -14.03 25.99
C ALA A 180 23.94 -13.66 24.83
N ARG A 181 23.58 -13.97 23.58
CA ARG A 181 24.37 -13.61 22.39
C ARG A 181 24.31 -12.09 22.14
N ALA A 182 25.48 -11.46 22.13
CA ALA A 182 25.65 -10.02 21.87
C ALA A 182 26.55 -9.71 20.65
N ALA A 183 26.94 -10.74 19.89
CA ALA A 183 27.81 -10.63 18.72
C ALA A 183 27.50 -11.75 17.72
N SER A 184 27.65 -11.46 16.44
CA SER A 184 27.46 -12.44 15.36
C SER A 184 28.63 -13.43 15.28
N ASP A 185 28.33 -14.69 14.90
CA ASP A 185 29.33 -15.68 14.53
C ASP A 185 29.73 -15.63 13.04
N ALA A 186 29.15 -14.72 12.26
CA ALA A 186 29.38 -14.62 10.82
C ALA A 186 29.93 -13.26 10.39
N ILE A 187 30.63 -13.23 9.25
CA ILE A 187 31.24 -12.02 8.69
C ILE A 187 31.28 -12.09 7.17
N PHE A 188 31.05 -10.95 6.52
CA PHE A 188 31.19 -10.84 5.08
C PHE A 188 32.66 -10.72 4.65
N VAL A 189 33.04 -11.39 3.56
CA VAL A 189 34.37 -11.35 2.97
C VAL A 189 34.27 -10.71 1.58
N TYR A 190 34.60 -9.42 1.51
CA TYR A 190 34.51 -8.64 0.28
C TYR A 190 35.73 -8.85 -0.61
N VAL A 191 35.51 -9.53 -1.74
CA VAL A 191 36.52 -9.79 -2.77
C VAL A 191 36.57 -8.62 -3.76
N GLY A 192 35.39 -8.08 -4.12
CA GLY A 192 35.22 -7.11 -5.19
C GLY A 192 35.62 -7.67 -6.56
N LYS A 193 35.91 -6.76 -7.50
CA LYS A 193 36.34 -7.07 -8.88
C LYS A 193 37.73 -7.71 -9.02
N LYS A 194 38.29 -8.30 -7.96
CA LYS A 194 39.55 -9.04 -8.01
C LYS A 194 39.33 -10.40 -8.68
N LYS A 195 40.29 -10.84 -9.49
CA LYS A 195 40.34 -12.21 -10.01
C LYS A 195 40.80 -13.17 -8.91
N MET A 196 39.91 -13.45 -7.97
CA MET A 196 40.03 -14.47 -6.94
C MET A 196 38.86 -15.45 -7.13
N GLU A 197 39.14 -16.74 -7.02
CA GLU A 197 38.11 -17.77 -6.99
C GLU A 197 37.37 -17.69 -5.65
N ILE A 198 36.04 -17.61 -5.69
CA ILE A 198 35.22 -17.56 -4.48
C ILE A 198 35.01 -19.00 -3.97
N PRO A 199 35.29 -19.29 -2.68
CA PRO A 199 35.01 -20.58 -2.05
C PRO A 199 33.55 -21.01 -2.22
N GLN A 200 33.35 -22.33 -2.30
CA GLN A 200 32.02 -22.92 -2.41
C GLN A 200 31.35 -23.02 -1.03
N VAL A 201 30.02 -22.85 -1.00
CA VAL A 201 29.21 -23.01 0.22
C VAL A 201 29.46 -24.40 0.84
N GLY A 202 29.69 -24.43 2.15
CA GLY A 202 30.06 -25.63 2.91
C GLY A 202 31.56 -25.92 3.01
N GLN A 203 32.44 -25.24 2.26
CA GLN A 203 33.89 -25.33 2.50
C GLN A 203 34.28 -24.63 3.80
N CYS A 204 35.27 -25.16 4.53
CA CYS A 204 35.94 -24.39 5.58
C CYS A 204 37.12 -23.61 5.00
N VAL A 205 37.29 -22.37 5.43
CA VAL A 205 38.38 -21.50 4.98
C VAL A 205 38.99 -20.71 6.13
N THR A 206 40.30 -20.52 6.08
CA THR A 206 41.01 -19.49 6.83
C THR A 206 41.15 -18.25 5.95
N VAL A 207 40.71 -17.10 6.46
CA VAL A 207 40.71 -15.81 5.77
C VAL A 207 41.56 -14.82 6.55
N LYS A 208 42.58 -14.25 5.90
CA LYS A 208 43.30 -13.08 6.38
C LYS A 208 42.84 -11.83 5.63
N GLY A 209 42.27 -10.86 6.32
CA GLY A 209 41.70 -9.64 5.73
C GLY A 209 41.82 -8.42 6.63
N LYS A 210 41.43 -7.26 6.12
CA LYS A 210 41.37 -6.00 6.87
C LYS A 210 39.92 -5.67 7.21
N VAL A 211 39.62 -5.51 8.49
CA VAL A 211 38.29 -5.13 9.00
C VAL A 211 37.95 -3.71 8.53
N ALA A 212 36.75 -3.55 7.99
CA ALA A 212 36.15 -2.28 7.60
C ALA A 212 34.64 -2.44 7.51
N GLU A 213 33.91 -1.32 7.44
CA GLU A 213 32.46 -1.32 7.34
C GLU A 213 31.96 -1.15 5.90
N TYR A 214 30.71 -1.54 5.66
CA TYR A 214 29.95 -1.21 4.46
C TYR A 214 28.68 -0.41 4.80
N VAL A 215 28.64 0.86 4.40
CA VAL A 215 27.44 1.72 4.51
C VAL A 215 27.00 2.15 3.11
N ARG A 216 25.74 1.87 2.74
CA ARG A 216 25.21 2.24 1.40
C ARG A 216 24.63 3.65 1.42
N LEU A 217 25.49 4.61 1.10
CA LEU A 217 25.14 6.03 1.02
C LEU A 217 23.91 6.27 0.11
N PRO A 218 22.79 6.81 0.64
CA PRO A 218 21.63 7.14 -0.18
C PRO A 218 21.99 8.23 -1.19
N LYS A 219 21.59 8.04 -2.46
CA LYS A 219 21.97 8.95 -3.56
C LYS A 219 20.87 9.96 -3.87
N LYS A 220 21.23 11.24 -3.95
CA LYS A 220 20.36 12.32 -4.43
C LYS A 220 20.95 12.88 -5.73
N ASN A 221 20.18 12.86 -6.82
CA ASN A 221 20.61 13.24 -8.17
C ASN A 221 21.93 12.55 -8.58
N GLY A 222 22.04 11.24 -8.30
CA GLY A 222 23.23 10.41 -8.57
C GLY A 222 24.40 10.60 -7.60
N LYS A 223 24.44 11.67 -6.79
CA LYS A 223 25.50 11.94 -5.81
C LYS A 223 25.19 11.24 -4.47
N PRO A 224 26.16 10.56 -3.83
CA PRO A 224 25.96 10.05 -2.47
C PRO A 224 25.77 11.21 -1.48
N GLN A 225 24.86 11.05 -0.52
CA GLN A 225 24.68 11.98 0.58
C GLN A 225 25.64 11.67 1.75
N LYS A 226 25.82 12.64 2.66
CA LYS A 226 26.68 12.50 3.84
C LYS A 226 25.98 11.67 4.92
N VAL A 227 26.74 10.78 5.56
CA VAL A 227 26.35 9.92 6.69
C VAL A 227 26.10 10.77 7.95
N LEU A 228 25.04 10.45 8.71
CA LEU A 228 24.81 10.89 10.09
C LEU A 228 25.35 9.83 11.09
N PRO A 229 25.62 10.14 12.37
CA PRO A 229 26.30 9.20 13.30
C PRO A 229 25.50 7.96 13.76
N THR A 230 24.49 7.51 13.01
CA THR A 230 23.50 6.51 13.42
C THR A 230 22.94 5.72 12.22
N HIS A 231 23.78 5.29 11.28
CA HIS A 231 23.36 4.44 10.16
C HIS A 231 23.87 3.02 10.33
N GLN A 232 22.98 2.03 10.22
CA GLN A 232 23.33 0.62 10.15
C GLN A 232 24.44 0.38 9.10
N SER A 233 25.51 -0.25 9.56
CA SER A 233 26.68 -0.65 8.81
C SER A 233 26.67 -2.15 8.50
N LEU A 234 27.82 -2.70 8.10
CA LEU A 234 28.02 -4.14 7.87
C LEU A 234 29.50 -4.44 8.02
N THR A 235 29.84 -5.24 9.02
CA THR A 235 31.23 -5.60 9.32
C THR A 235 31.76 -6.58 8.26
N GLN A 236 32.86 -6.20 7.61
CA GLN A 236 33.42 -6.96 6.49
C GLN A 236 34.96 -7.07 6.51
N LEU A 237 35.46 -8.20 6.03
CA LEU A 237 36.87 -8.42 5.73
C LEU A 237 37.18 -8.02 4.30
N THR A 238 37.92 -6.92 4.15
CA THR A 238 38.35 -6.38 2.85
C THR A 238 39.76 -6.84 2.48
N SER A 239 40.03 -6.91 1.17
CA SER A 239 41.29 -7.41 0.61
C SER A 239 41.75 -8.76 1.16
N PRO A 240 40.89 -9.79 1.13
CA PRO A 240 41.20 -11.10 1.69
C PRO A 240 42.39 -11.80 1.01
N LYS A 241 43.05 -12.65 1.78
CA LYS A 241 43.76 -13.84 1.34
C LYS A 241 43.02 -15.04 1.94
N VAL A 242 42.72 -16.04 1.12
CA VAL A 242 41.90 -17.20 1.51
C VAL A 242 42.74 -18.47 1.39
N THR A 243 42.56 -19.40 2.32
CA THR A 243 43.13 -20.75 2.28
C THR A 243 42.00 -21.73 2.62
N VAL A 244 41.83 -22.77 1.80
CA VAL A 244 40.80 -23.80 2.02
C VAL A 244 41.37 -24.83 3.00
N GLU A 245 40.64 -25.09 4.07
CA GLU A 245 41.02 -26.05 5.10
C GLU A 245 40.42 -27.44 4.82
N SER A 246 40.99 -28.49 5.43
CA SER A 246 40.59 -29.87 5.13
C SER A 246 39.17 -30.22 5.59
N ALA A 247 38.77 -29.77 6.79
CA ALA A 247 37.42 -29.83 7.34
C ALA A 247 37.30 -28.94 8.59
N CYS A 248 36.08 -28.50 8.91
CA CYS A 248 35.70 -27.89 10.19
C CYS A 248 34.27 -28.33 10.56
N ASP A 249 33.86 -28.15 11.81
CA ASP A 249 32.50 -28.51 12.25
C ASP A 249 31.41 -27.70 11.50
N PRO A 250 30.33 -28.35 11.03
CA PRO A 250 29.30 -27.69 10.24
C PRO A 250 28.50 -26.69 11.08
N VAL A 251 28.06 -25.59 10.46
CA VAL A 251 27.15 -24.63 11.08
C VAL A 251 25.70 -25.11 11.02
N THR A 252 24.89 -24.74 12.01
CA THR A 252 23.46 -25.06 12.08
C THR A 252 22.63 -23.78 11.89
N PRO A 253 21.70 -23.72 10.93
CA PRO A 253 20.85 -22.54 10.75
C PRO A 253 20.06 -22.17 12.01
N THR A 254 20.04 -20.89 12.38
CA THR A 254 19.29 -20.38 13.54
C THR A 254 17.79 -20.25 13.23
N PRO A 255 16.87 -20.95 13.92
CA PRO A 255 15.43 -20.82 13.69
C PRO A 255 14.88 -19.42 14.00
N LEU A 256 14.06 -18.88 13.10
CA LEU A 256 13.36 -17.60 13.29
C LEU A 256 11.86 -17.76 13.05
N THR A 257 11.02 -17.52 14.07
CA THR A 257 9.55 -17.62 13.98
C THR A 257 8.85 -16.28 13.71
N GLY A 258 9.61 -15.25 13.31
CA GLY A 258 9.16 -13.89 13.09
C GLY A 258 10.33 -12.97 12.76
N VAL A 259 10.06 -11.67 12.59
CA VAL A 259 11.13 -10.66 12.38
C VAL A 259 11.94 -10.53 13.67
N PRO A 260 13.28 -10.60 13.63
CA PRO A 260 14.11 -10.39 14.82
C PRO A 260 13.99 -8.94 15.33
N THR A 261 14.04 -8.74 16.64
CA THR A 261 14.19 -7.39 17.22
C THR A 261 15.57 -6.80 16.87
N GLU A 262 15.74 -5.48 16.87
CA GLU A 262 17.02 -4.84 16.44
C GLU A 262 18.26 -5.44 17.14
N ALA A 263 18.20 -5.67 18.45
CA ALA A 263 19.29 -6.30 19.21
C ALA A 263 19.58 -7.76 18.79
N GLN A 264 18.59 -8.48 18.25
CA GLN A 264 18.79 -9.80 17.65
C GLN A 264 19.27 -9.72 16.20
N LYS A 265 18.94 -8.66 15.45
CA LYS A 265 19.40 -8.50 14.05
C LYS A 265 20.92 -8.35 14.02
N GLU A 266 21.43 -7.42 14.82
CA GLU A 266 22.86 -7.17 15.02
C GLU A 266 23.61 -8.43 15.48
N ALA A 267 23.11 -9.06 16.53
CA ALA A 267 23.66 -10.30 17.07
C ALA A 267 23.53 -11.53 16.12
N LEU A 268 22.91 -11.38 14.95
CA LEU A 268 22.77 -12.40 13.89
C LEU A 268 23.33 -11.93 12.53
N GLU A 269 24.05 -10.80 12.46
CA GLU A 269 24.50 -10.23 11.18
C GLU A 269 25.28 -11.26 10.33
N GLY A 270 24.80 -11.51 9.11
CA GLY A 270 25.38 -12.45 8.17
C GLY A 270 25.29 -13.93 8.59
N MET A 271 24.65 -14.25 9.72
CA MET A 271 24.50 -15.64 10.18
C MET A 271 23.47 -16.39 9.33
N LEU A 272 23.68 -17.70 9.20
CA LEU A 272 22.74 -18.60 8.56
C LEU A 272 21.50 -18.79 9.46
N VAL A 273 20.33 -18.43 8.95
CA VAL A 273 19.03 -18.49 9.62
C VAL A 273 18.04 -19.36 8.85
N ALA A 274 17.06 -19.91 9.56
CA ALA A 274 15.97 -20.69 9.00
C ALA A 274 14.63 -20.07 9.43
N PRO A 275 14.03 -19.21 8.61
CA PRO A 275 12.69 -18.68 8.86
C PRO A 275 11.66 -19.82 8.88
N GLN A 276 10.78 -19.79 9.87
CA GLN A 276 9.78 -20.82 10.15
C GLN A 276 8.36 -20.25 10.12
N GLY A 277 7.38 -21.14 9.97
CA GLY A 277 5.97 -20.77 9.82
C GLY A 277 5.66 -20.14 8.47
N THR A 278 4.42 -19.68 8.33
CA THR A 278 3.95 -18.95 7.15
C THR A 278 4.43 -17.51 7.20
N TRP A 279 4.96 -17.04 6.07
CA TRP A 279 5.22 -15.62 5.81
C TRP A 279 4.30 -15.17 4.68
N THR A 280 3.91 -13.91 4.65
CA THR A 280 3.00 -13.35 3.63
C THR A 280 3.64 -12.14 2.96
N ILE A 281 3.52 -12.06 1.63
CA ILE A 281 4.00 -10.91 0.85
C ILE A 281 3.13 -9.71 1.21
N THR A 282 3.74 -8.65 1.76
CA THR A 282 3.07 -7.38 2.06
C THR A 282 3.43 -6.28 1.06
N ASP A 283 4.60 -6.37 0.39
CA ASP A 283 4.97 -5.52 -0.76
C ASP A 283 5.66 -6.34 -1.85
N ASN A 284 5.40 -5.98 -3.11
CA ASN A 284 6.06 -6.51 -4.31
C ASN A 284 6.50 -5.43 -5.31
N TYR A 285 6.32 -4.13 -5.00
CA TYR A 285 6.58 -3.03 -5.93
C TYR A 285 8.01 -3.04 -6.49
N LYS A 286 8.99 -3.32 -5.62
CA LYS A 286 10.43 -3.34 -5.94
C LYS A 286 10.90 -4.61 -6.66
N VAL A 287 10.11 -5.69 -6.75
CA VAL A 287 10.58 -7.00 -7.29
C VAL A 287 11.13 -6.89 -8.72
N HIS A 288 10.59 -5.96 -9.50
CA HIS A 288 10.97 -5.72 -10.90
C HIS A 288 12.11 -4.71 -11.10
N GLN A 289 12.60 -4.10 -10.02
CA GLN A 289 13.61 -3.03 -9.98
C GLN A 289 14.86 -3.45 -9.20
N GLU A 290 14.66 -4.12 -8.07
CA GLU A 290 15.68 -4.48 -7.09
C GLU A 290 15.60 -5.97 -6.70
N GLY A 291 14.72 -6.77 -7.33
CA GLY A 291 14.54 -8.19 -7.03
C GLY A 291 13.76 -8.50 -5.74
N THR A 292 13.56 -7.49 -4.89
CA THR A 292 13.08 -7.63 -3.51
C THR A 292 11.57 -7.81 -3.36
N LEU A 293 11.18 -8.58 -2.34
CA LEU A 293 9.83 -8.65 -1.77
C LEU A 293 9.88 -8.22 -0.30
N THR A 294 8.82 -7.58 0.21
CA THR A 294 8.67 -7.33 1.66
C THR A 294 7.71 -8.33 2.26
N LEU A 295 8.15 -9.04 3.30
CA LEU A 295 7.40 -10.07 3.99
C LEU A 295 6.98 -9.62 5.39
N THR A 296 5.84 -10.17 5.85
CA THR A 296 5.39 -10.13 7.25
C THR A 296 5.15 -11.58 7.72
N PRO A 297 5.43 -11.94 8.99
CA PRO A 297 5.07 -13.25 9.51
C PRO A 297 3.56 -13.38 9.69
N GLY A 298 3.02 -14.59 9.50
CA GLY A 298 1.59 -14.90 9.54
C GLY A 298 0.93 -14.97 8.16
N THR A 299 -0.41 -15.02 8.15
CA THR A 299 -1.25 -15.23 6.96
C THR A 299 -1.78 -13.96 6.31
N GLU A 300 -1.66 -12.81 6.98
CA GLU A 300 -2.25 -11.54 6.52
C GLU A 300 -1.15 -10.56 6.07
N PRO A 301 -1.35 -9.79 4.99
CA PRO A 301 -0.53 -8.61 4.70
C PRO A 301 -0.82 -7.48 5.70
N LEU A 302 0.12 -6.56 5.87
CA LEU A 302 -0.03 -5.43 6.78
C LEU A 302 -1.06 -4.43 6.24
N LYS A 303 -1.89 -3.89 7.13
CA LYS A 303 -2.96 -2.94 6.79
C LYS A 303 -2.49 -1.50 6.91
N GLN A 304 -3.11 -0.62 6.14
CA GLN A 304 -2.93 0.81 6.24
C GLN A 304 -3.46 1.34 7.56
N ALA A 305 -2.70 2.22 8.22
CA ALA A 305 -3.02 2.71 9.55
C ALA A 305 -4.38 3.44 9.61
N THR A 306 -4.58 4.45 8.77
CA THR A 306 -5.83 5.25 8.69
C THR A 306 -7.00 4.54 8.01
N ASP A 307 -6.86 3.26 7.66
CA ASP A 307 -7.96 2.38 7.26
C ASP A 307 -8.51 1.59 8.45
N VAL A 308 -7.69 1.40 9.50
CA VAL A 308 -8.01 0.60 10.70
C VAL A 308 -8.28 1.48 11.92
N VAL A 309 -7.41 2.45 12.22
CA VAL A 309 -7.43 3.31 13.42
C VAL A 309 -7.57 4.80 13.06
N ALA A 310 -7.84 5.66 14.04
CA ALA A 310 -8.03 7.09 13.78
C ALA A 310 -6.71 7.79 13.35
N PRO A 311 -6.79 8.85 12.52
CA PRO A 311 -5.67 9.74 12.27
C PRO A 311 -5.02 10.30 13.55
N GLY A 312 -3.72 10.56 13.49
CA GLY A 312 -2.93 11.11 14.60
C GLY A 312 -2.09 10.06 15.32
N ASP A 313 -2.10 10.05 16.64
CA ASP A 313 -1.21 9.19 17.45
C ASP A 313 -1.54 7.70 17.32
N GLU A 314 -2.81 7.32 17.16
CA GLU A 314 -3.19 5.93 16.90
C GLU A 314 -2.58 5.43 15.57
N ALA A 315 -2.73 6.20 14.49
CA ALA A 315 -2.14 5.87 13.20
C ALA A 315 -0.60 5.82 13.24
N ARG A 316 0.05 6.74 13.97
CA ARG A 316 1.51 6.72 14.17
C ARG A 316 1.97 5.48 14.93
N GLN A 317 1.26 5.07 15.99
CA GLN A 317 1.58 3.84 16.71
C GLN A 317 1.36 2.61 15.81
N TYR A 318 0.24 2.54 15.10
CA TYR A 318 -0.10 1.41 14.25
C TYR A 318 0.95 1.21 13.14
N GLU A 319 1.43 2.29 12.53
CA GLU A 319 2.46 2.17 11.49
C GLU A 319 3.86 1.85 12.07
N ALA A 320 4.20 2.34 13.28
CA ALA A 320 5.41 1.90 13.97
C ALA A 320 5.35 0.39 14.28
N GLU A 321 4.19 -0.12 14.69
CA GLU A 321 3.95 -1.54 14.87
C GLU A 321 3.99 -2.33 13.54
N ASN A 322 3.55 -1.77 12.42
CA ASN A 322 3.68 -2.38 11.09
C ASN A 322 5.16 -2.49 10.67
N ALA A 323 5.94 -1.41 10.83
CA ALA A 323 7.35 -1.38 10.46
C ALA A 323 8.18 -2.43 11.23
N ALA A 324 7.87 -2.65 12.51
CA ALA A 324 8.47 -3.70 13.34
C ALA A 324 8.12 -5.14 12.88
N LYS A 325 7.13 -5.32 12.00
CA LYS A 325 6.66 -6.62 11.48
C LYS A 325 7.17 -6.91 10.05
N THR A 326 7.85 -5.97 9.39
CA THR A 326 8.40 -6.17 8.04
C THR A 326 9.86 -6.66 8.02
N ILE A 327 10.17 -7.53 7.06
CA ILE A 327 11.55 -7.84 6.63
C ILE A 327 11.60 -8.05 5.12
N VAL A 328 12.71 -7.68 4.48
CA VAL A 328 12.90 -7.87 3.03
C VAL A 328 13.39 -9.30 2.74
N LEU A 329 12.96 -9.87 1.62
CA LEU A 329 13.60 -11.00 0.95
C LEU A 329 14.29 -10.46 -0.31
N ASP A 330 15.61 -10.65 -0.40
CA ASP A 330 16.48 -10.15 -1.48
C ASP A 330 16.82 -11.27 -2.49
N ASP A 331 17.24 -10.93 -3.72
CA ASP A 331 17.51 -11.91 -4.79
C ASP A 331 18.99 -12.31 -4.93
N GLY A 332 19.91 -11.69 -4.18
CA GLY A 332 21.35 -11.95 -4.22
C GLY A 332 22.17 -11.03 -5.13
N THR A 333 21.60 -9.95 -5.65
CA THR A 333 22.31 -8.98 -6.51
C THR A 333 22.19 -7.53 -6.06
N THR A 334 23.10 -6.68 -6.53
CA THR A 334 22.98 -5.22 -6.39
C THR A 334 22.69 -4.53 -7.74
N THR A 335 22.34 -5.33 -8.75
CA THR A 335 21.99 -4.87 -10.10
C THR A 335 20.56 -4.33 -10.16
N TYR A 336 20.39 -3.11 -10.66
CA TYR A 336 19.07 -2.57 -10.98
C TYR A 336 18.46 -3.31 -12.18
N LEU A 337 17.35 -4.02 -11.97
CA LEU A 337 16.85 -5.04 -12.90
C LEU A 337 16.19 -4.47 -14.17
N GLN A 338 15.82 -3.19 -14.19
CA GLN A 338 15.39 -2.50 -15.41
C GLN A 338 16.59 -2.02 -16.28
N SER A 339 17.84 -2.29 -15.90
CA SER A 339 19.00 -1.95 -16.74
C SER A 339 19.09 -2.89 -17.95
N LYS A 340 19.49 -2.39 -19.14
CA LYS A 340 19.42 -3.13 -20.43
C LYS A 340 20.04 -4.53 -20.47
N LYS A 341 20.93 -4.90 -19.54
CA LYS A 341 21.43 -6.28 -19.40
C LYS A 341 20.55 -7.16 -18.53
N ALA A 342 20.01 -6.60 -17.44
CA ALA A 342 19.19 -7.33 -16.48
C ALA A 342 17.75 -7.54 -16.98
N GLN A 343 17.29 -6.75 -17.95
CA GLN A 343 16.03 -7.00 -18.67
C GLN A 343 16.01 -8.36 -19.38
N GLU A 344 17.17 -8.97 -19.67
CA GLU A 344 17.27 -10.31 -20.28
C GLU A 344 17.40 -11.45 -19.25
N ALA A 345 17.43 -11.14 -17.95
CA ALA A 345 17.51 -12.12 -16.86
C ALA A 345 16.12 -12.40 -16.26
N ALA A 346 15.86 -13.65 -15.88
CA ALA A 346 14.63 -14.02 -15.19
C ALA A 346 14.59 -13.41 -13.78
N TYR A 347 13.42 -12.95 -13.34
CA TYR A 347 13.22 -12.50 -11.96
C TYR A 347 13.26 -13.69 -10.98
N ALA A 348 13.80 -13.48 -9.78
CA ALA A 348 13.95 -14.54 -8.77
C ALA A 348 12.62 -15.06 -8.21
N TYR A 349 11.63 -14.18 -8.08
CA TYR A 349 10.39 -14.44 -7.32
C TYR A 349 9.10 -14.15 -8.11
N LEU A 350 9.21 -13.78 -9.40
CA LEU A 350 8.09 -13.33 -10.22
C LEU A 350 8.11 -14.01 -11.60
N SER A 351 7.03 -14.69 -11.96
CA SER A 351 6.72 -15.13 -13.33
C SER A 351 5.23 -14.91 -13.63
N ASN A 352 4.78 -15.22 -14.86
CA ASN A 352 3.35 -15.18 -15.19
C ASN A 352 2.55 -16.25 -14.41
N GLU A 353 3.16 -17.39 -14.11
CA GLU A 353 2.58 -18.48 -13.32
C GLU A 353 2.64 -18.21 -11.80
N VAL A 354 3.65 -17.44 -11.36
CA VAL A 354 3.89 -17.10 -9.95
C VAL A 354 3.98 -15.57 -9.80
N PRO A 355 2.84 -14.85 -9.75
CA PRO A 355 2.78 -13.39 -9.92
C PRO A 355 3.24 -12.55 -8.70
N ALA A 356 3.95 -13.15 -7.73
CA ALA A 356 4.45 -12.50 -6.51
C ALA A 356 3.42 -11.61 -5.77
N ARG A 357 2.15 -12.01 -5.77
CA ARG A 357 1.03 -11.15 -5.39
C ARG A 357 1.02 -10.83 -3.88
N VAL A 358 0.73 -9.58 -3.50
CA VAL A 358 0.51 -9.20 -2.09
C VAL A 358 -0.66 -10.02 -1.52
N GLY A 359 -0.46 -10.58 -0.32
CA GLY A 359 -1.35 -11.56 0.30
C GLY A 359 -1.05 -13.03 -0.03
N TYR A 360 -0.15 -13.34 -0.98
CA TYR A 360 0.32 -14.71 -1.16
C TYR A 360 1.30 -15.13 -0.08
N HIS A 361 1.34 -16.43 0.20
CA HIS A 361 2.19 -17.01 1.24
C HIS A 361 3.53 -17.49 0.69
N VAL A 362 4.58 -17.20 1.44
CA VAL A 362 5.97 -17.59 1.19
C VAL A 362 6.37 -18.65 2.19
N GLN A 363 6.88 -19.79 1.70
CA GLN A 363 7.43 -20.86 2.51
C GLN A 363 8.91 -21.03 2.21
N PHE A 364 9.75 -20.86 3.23
CA PHE A 364 11.18 -21.15 3.12
C PHE A 364 11.40 -22.66 3.04
N THR A 365 12.19 -23.07 2.04
CA THR A 365 12.59 -24.45 1.74
C THR A 365 14.10 -24.67 1.90
N LYS A 366 14.88 -23.57 1.91
CA LYS A 366 16.32 -23.54 2.21
C LYS A 366 16.59 -22.46 3.27
N PRO A 367 17.66 -22.60 4.07
CA PRO A 367 18.16 -21.50 4.89
C PRO A 367 18.54 -20.26 4.06
N VAL A 368 18.56 -19.11 4.72
CA VAL A 368 18.97 -17.80 4.19
C VAL A 368 19.91 -17.14 5.20
N LEU A 369 20.53 -16.02 4.85
CA LEU A 369 21.35 -15.21 5.75
C LEU A 369 20.50 -14.06 6.26
N LEU A 370 20.75 -13.58 7.48
CA LEU A 370 20.22 -12.29 7.93
C LEU A 370 21.27 -11.21 7.60
N ASP A 371 21.21 -10.66 6.39
CA ASP A 371 22.23 -9.72 5.90
C ASP A 371 21.88 -8.27 6.24
N SER A 372 22.90 -7.47 6.58
CA SER A 372 22.78 -6.02 6.79
C SER A 372 23.25 -5.29 5.54
N ARG A 373 22.30 -4.77 4.74
CA ARG A 373 22.59 -4.01 3.51
C ARG A 373 21.56 -2.93 3.26
N ASP A 374 21.90 -1.99 2.40
CA ASP A 374 20.96 -0.94 1.94
C ASP A 374 20.35 -0.07 3.06
N ASN A 375 21.02 -0.05 4.23
CA ASN A 375 20.62 0.58 5.49
C ASN A 375 19.42 -0.10 6.19
N GLY A 376 19.37 -1.44 6.13
CA GLY A 376 18.44 -2.28 6.88
C GLY A 376 18.86 -3.76 6.86
N PHE A 377 18.01 -4.64 7.40
CA PHE A 377 18.25 -6.09 7.38
C PHE A 377 17.31 -6.82 6.41
N ALA A 378 17.85 -7.81 5.70
CA ALA A 378 17.12 -8.64 4.76
C ALA A 378 17.42 -10.14 4.93
N PHE A 379 16.47 -10.99 4.54
CA PHE A 379 16.70 -12.38 4.25
C PHE A 379 17.39 -12.51 2.88
N GLN A 380 18.68 -12.83 2.90
CA GLN A 380 19.53 -12.93 1.73
C GLN A 380 19.71 -14.42 1.36
N PRO A 381 19.41 -14.87 0.12
CA PRO A 381 19.68 -16.24 -0.31
C PRO A 381 21.17 -16.59 -0.25
N THR A 382 21.52 -17.86 -0.03
CA THR A 382 22.92 -18.31 0.07
C THR A 382 23.73 -18.22 -1.23
N GLN A 383 23.05 -17.98 -2.36
CA GLN A 383 23.61 -17.78 -3.70
C GLN A 383 22.72 -16.80 -4.46
N MET A 384 23.21 -16.21 -5.56
CA MET A 384 22.37 -15.33 -6.39
C MET A 384 21.24 -16.11 -7.07
N VAL A 385 20.00 -15.64 -6.90
CA VAL A 385 18.74 -16.17 -7.46
C VAL A 385 18.26 -15.30 -8.63
N ALA A 386 18.71 -14.04 -8.73
CA ALA A 386 18.55 -13.21 -9.93
C ALA A 386 19.04 -13.97 -11.18
N GLY A 387 18.22 -14.11 -12.22
CA GLY A 387 18.52 -14.92 -13.40
C GLY A 387 18.58 -16.44 -13.18
N HIS A 388 18.34 -16.90 -11.95
CA HIS A 388 18.49 -18.29 -11.49
C HIS A 388 17.34 -18.70 -10.51
N PRO A 389 16.06 -18.60 -10.90
CA PRO A 389 14.92 -18.87 -10.01
C PRO A 389 14.87 -20.31 -9.49
N ASP A 390 15.51 -21.27 -10.17
CA ASP A 390 15.72 -22.65 -9.72
C ASP A 390 16.49 -22.72 -8.38
N ARG A 391 17.31 -21.71 -8.08
CA ARG A 391 18.08 -21.62 -6.84
C ARG A 391 17.28 -21.07 -5.66
N SER A 392 16.06 -20.54 -5.87
CA SER A 392 15.26 -19.84 -4.85
C SER A 392 15.22 -20.57 -3.50
N PRO A 393 15.39 -19.86 -2.36
CA PRO A 393 15.21 -20.43 -1.03
C PRO A 393 13.74 -20.62 -0.65
N VAL A 394 12.80 -20.08 -1.43
CA VAL A 394 11.37 -20.06 -1.11
C VAL A 394 10.50 -20.64 -2.22
N THR A 395 9.35 -21.19 -1.84
CA THR A 395 8.18 -21.34 -2.71
C THR A 395 7.14 -20.27 -2.37
N ILE A 396 6.41 -19.81 -3.38
CA ILE A 396 5.30 -18.85 -3.23
C ILE A 396 4.01 -19.59 -3.58
N SER A 397 2.94 -19.33 -2.84
CA SER A 397 1.66 -20.03 -2.97
C SER A 397 0.46 -19.10 -2.75
N GLY A 398 -0.58 -19.30 -3.55
CA GLY A 398 -1.79 -18.48 -3.58
C GLY A 398 -2.45 -18.57 -4.96
N GLU A 399 -3.73 -18.18 -5.06
CA GLU A 399 -4.50 -18.18 -6.30
C GLU A 399 -5.06 -16.78 -6.58
N ARG A 400 -5.12 -16.40 -7.86
CA ARG A 400 -5.69 -15.11 -8.26
C ARG A 400 -7.21 -15.15 -8.05
N PRO A 401 -7.81 -14.21 -7.28
CA PRO A 401 -9.20 -14.35 -6.86
C PRO A 401 -10.16 -14.06 -8.01
N ALA A 402 -11.10 -14.97 -8.23
CA ALA A 402 -12.18 -14.78 -9.20
C ALA A 402 -13.11 -13.61 -8.81
N VAL A 403 -13.88 -13.10 -9.78
CA VAL A 403 -14.88 -12.04 -9.54
C VAL A 403 -15.87 -12.47 -8.43
N PRO A 404 -16.07 -11.65 -7.38
CA PRO A 404 -16.90 -12.04 -6.24
C PRO A 404 -18.38 -12.15 -6.63
N ALA A 405 -19.08 -13.09 -6.00
CA ALA A 405 -20.53 -13.20 -6.13
C ALA A 405 -21.21 -12.11 -5.29
N VAL A 406 -21.95 -11.22 -5.96
CA VAL A 406 -22.77 -10.19 -5.33
C VAL A 406 -24.24 -10.40 -5.73
N GLU A 407 -25.16 -10.29 -4.78
CA GLU A 407 -26.59 -10.45 -5.02
C GLU A 407 -27.21 -9.21 -5.71
N GLY A 408 -28.53 -9.03 -5.64
CA GLY A 408 -29.24 -7.90 -6.25
C GLY A 408 -29.53 -8.07 -7.74
N ALA A 409 -30.68 -7.52 -8.15
CA ALA A 409 -31.21 -7.60 -9.51
C ALA A 409 -30.50 -6.68 -10.51
N VAL A 410 -29.94 -5.57 -10.04
CA VAL A 410 -29.07 -4.66 -10.80
C VAL A 410 -27.76 -4.50 -10.04
N LYS A 411 -26.63 -4.51 -10.75
CA LYS A 411 -25.30 -4.28 -10.16
C LYS A 411 -24.70 -2.97 -10.64
N VAL A 412 -24.19 -2.17 -9.71
CA VAL A 412 -23.33 -1.02 -10.00
C VAL A 412 -21.90 -1.41 -9.61
N ALA A 413 -20.91 -1.02 -10.40
CA ALA A 413 -19.51 -1.06 -10.00
C ALA A 413 -18.88 0.34 -10.09
N THR A 414 -17.81 0.56 -9.34
CA THR A 414 -16.89 1.71 -9.50
C THR A 414 -15.52 1.17 -9.87
N PHE A 415 -14.82 1.80 -10.81
CA PHE A 415 -13.57 1.27 -11.34
C PHE A 415 -12.69 2.37 -11.96
N ASN A 416 -11.64 2.74 -11.22
CA ASN A 416 -10.55 3.54 -11.73
C ASN A 416 -9.75 2.70 -12.75
N VAL A 417 -9.73 3.13 -14.01
CA VAL A 417 -9.11 2.39 -15.14
C VAL A 417 -7.74 2.93 -15.59
N LEU A 418 -7.02 3.64 -14.71
CA LEU A 418 -5.62 4.05 -14.87
C LEU A 418 -5.29 4.71 -16.22
N ASN A 419 -5.65 5.98 -16.35
CA ASN A 419 -5.41 6.85 -17.52
C ASN A 419 -5.85 6.23 -18.87
N TYR A 420 -7.15 5.99 -19.03
CA TYR A 420 -7.72 5.59 -20.33
C TYR A 420 -7.81 6.79 -21.29
N PHE A 421 -6.71 7.03 -22.00
CA PHE A 421 -6.56 8.05 -23.05
C PHE A 421 -6.59 7.40 -24.44
N ILE A 422 -7.33 8.02 -25.36
CA ILE A 422 -7.36 7.65 -26.78
C ILE A 422 -6.48 8.56 -27.65
N HIS A 423 -6.08 9.72 -27.13
CA HIS A 423 -5.01 10.54 -27.69
C HIS A 423 -3.67 10.05 -27.13
N LEU A 424 -2.73 9.76 -28.03
CA LEU A 424 -1.55 8.94 -27.73
C LEU A 424 -0.26 9.77 -27.76
N GLY A 425 0.71 9.37 -26.95
CA GLY A 425 1.98 10.09 -26.84
C GLY A 425 2.77 10.20 -28.15
N GLU A 426 2.68 9.19 -29.04
CA GLU A 426 3.32 9.19 -30.36
C GLU A 426 2.74 10.25 -31.32
N ASP A 427 1.52 10.72 -31.05
CA ASP A 427 0.84 11.76 -31.84
C ASP A 427 1.05 13.18 -31.22
N GLU A 428 1.63 13.30 -30.01
CA GLU A 428 1.91 14.59 -29.34
C GLU A 428 3.35 15.07 -29.57
N LYS A 429 3.52 16.24 -30.21
CA LYS A 429 4.83 16.78 -30.57
C LYS A 429 5.71 17.09 -29.35
N GLY A 430 6.78 16.31 -29.17
CA GLY A 430 7.79 16.50 -28.12
C GLY A 430 7.54 15.66 -26.87
N CYS A 431 6.44 14.90 -26.86
CA CYS A 431 6.18 13.85 -25.87
C CYS A 431 7.31 12.81 -25.88
N LYS A 432 7.62 12.25 -24.71
CA LYS A 432 8.57 11.15 -24.54
C LYS A 432 7.82 9.90 -24.11
N ALA A 433 8.49 8.75 -24.19
CA ALA A 433 7.97 7.49 -23.69
C ALA A 433 8.65 7.05 -22.39
N HIS A 434 7.97 6.22 -21.62
CA HIS A 434 8.63 5.07 -21.00
C HIS A 434 8.72 3.95 -22.05
N GLU A 435 9.89 3.36 -22.21
CA GLU A 435 10.19 2.37 -23.27
C GLU A 435 10.22 0.94 -22.71
N ASP A 436 9.92 -0.04 -23.57
CA ASP A 436 10.23 -1.45 -23.31
C ASP A 436 11.73 -1.76 -23.52
N ARG A 437 12.14 -3.04 -23.40
CA ARG A 437 13.56 -3.42 -23.58
C ARG A 437 14.09 -3.19 -25.01
N GLU A 438 13.19 -3.18 -26.00
CA GLU A 438 13.48 -3.01 -27.44
C GLU A 438 13.48 -1.53 -27.88
N GLY A 439 12.89 -0.63 -27.08
CA GLY A 439 12.74 0.80 -27.38
C GLY A 439 11.36 1.20 -27.87
N ASN A 440 10.36 0.31 -27.78
CA ASN A 440 8.97 0.62 -28.12
C ASN A 440 8.33 1.45 -26.99
N GLY A 441 7.65 2.54 -27.34
CA GLY A 441 7.02 3.41 -26.35
C GLY A 441 5.74 2.83 -25.74
N LEU A 442 5.75 2.65 -24.41
CA LEU A 442 4.67 2.09 -23.61
C LEU A 442 3.71 3.18 -23.10
N THR A 443 4.15 4.07 -22.21
CA THR A 443 3.34 5.15 -21.63
C THR A 443 3.92 6.53 -21.88
N ALA A 444 3.05 7.53 -21.99
CA ALA A 444 3.43 8.92 -22.21
C ALA A 444 4.20 9.49 -21.01
N LYS A 445 5.20 10.33 -21.29
CA LYS A 445 6.11 10.91 -20.31
C LYS A 445 6.51 12.34 -20.68
N GLU A 446 6.33 13.28 -19.76
CA GLU A 446 6.57 14.72 -20.00
C GLU A 446 5.68 15.28 -21.15
N CYS A 447 4.41 14.84 -21.20
CA CYS A 447 3.41 15.17 -22.21
C CYS A 447 2.12 15.72 -21.59
N THR A 448 1.20 16.19 -22.43
CA THR A 448 -0.17 16.60 -22.09
C THR A 448 -1.09 15.39 -21.95
N VAL A 449 -0.97 14.41 -22.85
CA VAL A 449 -1.65 13.11 -22.72
C VAL A 449 -1.01 12.27 -21.62
N ARG A 450 -1.81 11.52 -20.85
CA ARG A 450 -1.37 10.84 -19.62
C ARG A 450 -1.43 9.30 -19.65
N GLY A 451 -1.97 8.71 -20.72
CA GLY A 451 -2.09 7.26 -20.90
C GLY A 451 -0.98 6.62 -21.74
N ALA A 452 -1.37 5.72 -22.65
CA ALA A 452 -0.46 5.02 -23.54
C ALA A 452 0.32 5.95 -24.50
N TYR A 453 1.57 5.59 -24.80
CA TYR A 453 2.37 6.29 -25.80
C TYR A 453 2.03 5.84 -27.22
N SER A 454 1.95 4.53 -27.47
CA SER A 454 1.76 3.98 -28.82
C SER A 454 0.41 3.26 -29.01
N LYS A 455 -0.04 3.15 -30.27
CA LYS A 455 -1.23 2.35 -30.64
C LYS A 455 -1.13 0.89 -30.19
N ALA A 456 0.07 0.32 -30.09
CA ALA A 456 0.30 -1.03 -29.55
C ALA A 456 0.07 -1.10 -28.03
N ALA A 457 0.64 -0.15 -27.27
CA ALA A 457 0.45 -0.09 -25.83
C ALA A 457 -1.00 0.23 -25.45
N PHE A 458 -1.66 1.13 -26.18
CA PHE A 458 -3.09 1.42 -26.01
C PHE A 458 -3.96 0.17 -26.26
N LYS A 459 -3.63 -0.65 -27.28
CA LYS A 459 -4.34 -1.92 -27.49
C LYS A 459 -4.22 -2.84 -26.29
N ASN A 460 -3.03 -2.98 -25.69
CA ASN A 460 -2.82 -3.81 -24.49
C ASN A 460 -3.63 -3.30 -23.29
N GLN A 461 -3.63 -1.97 -23.07
CA GLN A 461 -4.47 -1.30 -22.06
C GLN A 461 -5.97 -1.60 -22.28
N GLN A 462 -6.48 -1.31 -23.49
CA GLN A 462 -7.87 -1.52 -23.85
C GLN A 462 -8.29 -2.98 -23.72
N THR A 463 -7.45 -3.94 -24.13
CA THR A 463 -7.75 -5.39 -23.99
C THR A 463 -7.98 -5.78 -22.53
N LYS A 464 -7.08 -5.42 -21.60
CA LYS A 464 -7.24 -5.77 -20.18
C LYS A 464 -8.45 -5.07 -19.54
N ILE A 465 -8.71 -3.79 -19.85
CA ILE A 465 -9.84 -3.03 -19.30
C ILE A 465 -11.18 -3.55 -19.85
N VAL A 466 -11.28 -3.86 -21.14
CA VAL A 466 -12.49 -4.46 -21.75
C VAL A 466 -12.80 -5.82 -21.16
N GLN A 467 -11.78 -6.66 -20.93
CA GLN A 467 -11.95 -7.94 -20.22
C GLN A 467 -12.41 -7.75 -18.78
N ALA A 468 -11.82 -6.79 -18.04
CA ALA A 468 -12.19 -6.51 -16.66
C ALA A 468 -13.66 -6.07 -16.52
N ILE A 469 -14.09 -5.09 -17.31
CA ILE A 469 -15.47 -4.59 -17.33
C ILE A 469 -16.46 -5.69 -17.76
N SER A 470 -16.07 -6.54 -18.72
CA SER A 470 -16.90 -7.68 -19.13
C SER A 470 -17.02 -8.75 -18.02
N ALA A 471 -15.93 -9.01 -17.29
CA ALA A 471 -15.89 -9.99 -16.22
C ALA A 471 -16.59 -9.54 -14.92
N LEU A 472 -16.64 -8.22 -14.65
CA LEU A 472 -17.35 -7.63 -13.50
C LEU A 472 -18.83 -8.02 -13.42
N LYS A 473 -19.46 -8.31 -14.57
CA LYS A 473 -20.91 -8.57 -14.71
C LYS A 473 -21.82 -7.44 -14.23
N ALA A 474 -21.28 -6.28 -13.84
CA ALA A 474 -22.01 -5.07 -13.48
C ALA A 474 -22.90 -4.54 -14.62
N ASP A 475 -23.99 -3.87 -14.28
CA ASP A 475 -24.99 -3.34 -15.22
C ASP A 475 -24.89 -1.82 -15.40
N VAL A 476 -24.33 -1.13 -14.41
CA VAL A 476 -23.75 0.21 -14.50
C VAL A 476 -22.30 0.11 -14.04
N VAL A 477 -21.38 0.79 -14.73
CA VAL A 477 -20.01 1.01 -14.24
C VAL A 477 -19.77 2.51 -14.18
N ALA A 478 -19.56 3.01 -12.96
CA ALA A 478 -18.91 4.27 -12.67
C ALA A 478 -17.43 4.14 -13.00
N LEU A 479 -16.91 5.10 -13.76
CA LEU A 479 -15.54 5.07 -14.27
C LEU A 479 -14.82 6.36 -13.87
N GLU A 480 -13.69 6.18 -13.19
CA GLU A 480 -12.69 7.21 -12.92
C GLU A 480 -11.53 7.07 -13.93
N GLU A 481 -10.64 8.06 -14.02
CA GLU A 481 -9.45 7.99 -14.90
C GLU A 481 -9.73 7.87 -16.42
N ILE A 482 -10.85 8.43 -16.88
CA ILE A 482 -11.20 8.57 -18.31
C ILE A 482 -10.72 9.92 -18.86
N GLU A 483 -10.12 9.93 -20.06
CA GLU A 483 -9.70 11.16 -20.75
C GLU A 483 -10.86 12.16 -20.98
N ASN A 484 -10.57 13.43 -20.68
CA ASN A 484 -11.41 14.56 -21.02
C ASN A 484 -10.99 15.19 -22.36
N GLY A 485 -11.49 14.65 -23.48
CA GLY A 485 -11.13 15.08 -24.83
C GLY A 485 -11.29 16.59 -25.10
N ALA A 486 -12.19 17.28 -24.38
CA ALA A 486 -12.36 18.74 -24.51
C ALA A 486 -11.08 19.52 -24.16
N LYS A 487 -10.27 19.02 -23.22
CA LYS A 487 -8.98 19.61 -22.84
C LYS A 487 -7.89 19.45 -23.91
N LEU A 488 -8.12 18.57 -24.88
CA LEU A 488 -7.27 18.31 -26.04
C LEU A 488 -7.87 18.91 -27.34
N GLY A 489 -8.98 19.66 -27.25
CA GLY A 489 -9.70 20.22 -28.40
C GLY A 489 -10.61 19.24 -29.14
N ALA A 490 -10.91 18.08 -28.54
CA ALA A 490 -11.72 17.00 -29.09
C ALA A 490 -13.08 16.83 -28.36
N ASP A 491 -13.83 15.79 -28.73
CA ASP A 491 -15.10 15.42 -28.09
C ASP A 491 -14.90 14.98 -26.63
N ARG A 492 -15.58 15.64 -25.68
CA ARG A 492 -15.56 15.30 -24.23
C ARG A 492 -15.96 13.85 -23.95
N ASP A 493 -16.82 13.27 -24.78
CA ASP A 493 -17.25 11.87 -24.68
C ASP A 493 -16.46 10.93 -25.61
N GLY A 494 -15.42 11.40 -26.32
CA GLY A 494 -14.67 10.62 -27.30
C GLY A 494 -14.10 9.31 -26.75
N ALA A 495 -13.32 9.38 -25.66
CA ALA A 495 -12.74 8.21 -25.00
C ALA A 495 -13.81 7.25 -24.46
N LEU A 496 -14.90 7.78 -23.90
CA LEU A 496 -16.02 7.01 -23.37
C LEU A 496 -16.78 6.26 -24.48
N LYS A 497 -17.01 6.92 -25.63
CA LYS A 497 -17.61 6.33 -26.83
C LYS A 497 -16.72 5.22 -27.41
N ALA A 498 -15.40 5.43 -27.44
CA ALA A 498 -14.43 4.43 -27.88
C ALA A 498 -14.42 3.18 -26.97
N LEU A 499 -14.43 3.36 -25.65
CA LEU A 499 -14.50 2.25 -24.69
C LEU A 499 -15.79 1.43 -24.86
N VAL A 500 -16.95 2.10 -25.03
CA VAL A 500 -18.23 1.42 -25.29
C VAL A 500 -18.23 0.69 -26.65
N ALA A 501 -17.60 1.26 -27.69
CA ALA A 501 -17.45 0.58 -28.97
C ALA A 501 -16.63 -0.72 -28.81
N ALA A 502 -15.50 -0.68 -28.11
CA ALA A 502 -14.66 -1.85 -27.86
C ALA A 502 -15.36 -2.92 -26.99
N LEU A 503 -16.16 -2.51 -26.00
CA LEU A 503 -17.01 -3.41 -25.20
C LEU A 503 -18.09 -4.09 -26.03
N ASN A 504 -18.71 -3.38 -26.98
CA ASN A 504 -19.72 -3.93 -27.87
C ASN A 504 -19.14 -4.82 -28.99
N GLU A 505 -17.94 -4.50 -29.47
CA GLU A 505 -17.16 -5.37 -30.36
C GLU A 505 -16.82 -6.70 -29.67
N ALA A 506 -16.29 -6.64 -28.44
CA ALA A 506 -16.00 -7.83 -27.63
C ALA A 506 -17.25 -8.65 -27.26
N ALA A 507 -18.42 -8.01 -27.12
CA ALA A 507 -19.69 -8.68 -26.91
C ALA A 507 -20.35 -9.21 -28.20
N GLY A 508 -19.85 -8.85 -29.38
CA GLY A 508 -20.46 -9.16 -30.69
C GLY A 508 -21.83 -8.50 -30.93
N ALA A 509 -22.25 -7.56 -30.07
CA ALA A 509 -23.57 -6.93 -30.08
C ALA A 509 -23.55 -5.60 -29.28
N GLU A 510 -24.51 -4.71 -29.56
CA GLU A 510 -24.69 -3.48 -28.78
C GLU A 510 -25.31 -3.74 -27.39
N VAL A 511 -24.52 -4.24 -26.45
CA VAL A 511 -24.93 -4.48 -25.05
C VAL A 511 -24.86 -3.19 -24.23
N TRP A 512 -23.77 -2.43 -24.39
CA TRP A 512 -23.41 -1.26 -23.61
C TRP A 512 -23.78 0.04 -24.32
N ALA A 513 -24.00 1.09 -23.52
CA ALA A 513 -24.15 2.48 -23.94
C ALA A 513 -23.43 3.43 -22.96
N PRO A 514 -22.93 4.59 -23.43
CA PRO A 514 -22.37 5.61 -22.54
C PRO A 514 -23.49 6.46 -21.92
N VAL A 515 -23.27 6.95 -20.71
CA VAL A 515 -23.97 8.17 -20.25
C VAL A 515 -23.21 9.35 -20.82
N LEU A 516 -23.86 10.08 -21.75
CA LEU A 516 -23.26 11.23 -22.40
C LEU A 516 -23.15 12.44 -21.44
N SER A 517 -22.26 13.36 -21.81
CA SER A 517 -22.14 14.66 -21.16
C SER A 517 -23.46 15.44 -21.23
N PRO A 518 -23.84 16.17 -20.17
CA PRO A 518 -25.03 17.03 -20.19
C PRO A 518 -24.80 18.27 -21.06
N ALA A 519 -25.87 18.97 -21.42
CA ALA A 519 -25.81 20.15 -22.28
C ALA A 519 -25.06 21.35 -21.66
N THR A 520 -24.81 21.33 -20.34
CA THR A 520 -23.99 22.30 -19.61
C THR A 520 -22.90 21.57 -18.83
N VAL A 521 -21.64 21.86 -19.14
CA VAL A 521 -20.44 21.29 -18.48
C VAL A 521 -19.60 22.41 -17.84
N PRO A 522 -18.78 22.12 -16.83
CA PRO A 522 -17.87 23.10 -16.23
C PRO A 522 -16.96 23.78 -17.26
N ALA A 523 -16.67 25.06 -17.06
CA ALA A 523 -15.75 25.80 -17.93
C ALA A 523 -14.27 25.36 -17.77
N HIS A 524 -13.92 24.75 -16.63
CA HIS A 524 -12.54 24.47 -16.22
C HIS A 524 -12.44 23.09 -15.53
N GLU A 525 -12.10 22.07 -16.31
CA GLU A 525 -11.93 20.68 -15.86
C GLU A 525 -10.47 20.23 -15.91
N ASP A 526 -10.14 19.11 -15.28
CA ASP A 526 -8.86 18.40 -15.50
C ASP A 526 -8.87 17.63 -16.86
N PHE A 527 -7.69 17.22 -17.31
CA PHE A 527 -7.49 16.33 -18.48
C PHE A 527 -8.09 14.93 -18.29
N ILE A 528 -8.42 14.57 -17.05
CA ILE A 528 -9.16 13.37 -16.66
C ILE A 528 -10.51 13.79 -16.09
N ARG A 529 -11.52 12.94 -16.32
CA ARG A 529 -12.86 13.08 -15.76
C ARG A 529 -13.41 11.75 -15.30
N VAL A 530 -14.54 11.82 -14.60
CA VAL A 530 -15.39 10.68 -14.31
C VAL A 530 -16.48 10.49 -15.38
N ALA A 531 -17.03 9.28 -15.47
CA ALA A 531 -18.04 8.88 -16.44
C ALA A 531 -18.93 7.72 -15.94
N PHE A 532 -19.96 7.37 -16.71
CA PHE A 532 -20.71 6.13 -16.54
C PHE A 532 -20.88 5.41 -17.89
N ILE A 533 -20.85 4.08 -17.86
CA ILE A 533 -21.38 3.19 -18.90
C ILE A 533 -22.46 2.29 -18.30
N TYR A 534 -23.40 1.81 -19.12
CA TYR A 534 -24.47 0.94 -18.65
C TYR A 534 -24.91 -0.08 -19.71
N LYS A 535 -25.51 -1.19 -19.28
CA LYS A 535 -26.13 -2.19 -20.16
C LYS A 535 -27.56 -1.77 -20.51
N LYS A 536 -27.84 -1.61 -21.80
CA LYS A 536 -29.16 -1.18 -22.32
C LYS A 536 -30.32 -2.11 -21.93
N ALA A 537 -30.04 -3.38 -21.63
CA ALA A 537 -31.03 -4.38 -21.26
C ALA A 537 -31.38 -4.40 -19.75
N ALA A 538 -30.61 -3.71 -18.90
CA ALA A 538 -30.76 -3.77 -17.45
C ALA A 538 -31.23 -2.43 -16.84
N VAL A 539 -30.75 -1.30 -17.37
CA VAL A 539 -31.15 0.05 -16.92
C VAL A 539 -31.24 1.04 -18.08
N SER A 540 -31.93 2.16 -17.84
CA SER A 540 -31.94 3.33 -18.72
C SER A 540 -31.69 4.61 -17.90
N PRO A 541 -30.84 5.55 -18.37
CA PRO A 541 -30.70 6.88 -17.78
C PRO A 541 -32.03 7.64 -17.77
N VAL A 542 -32.26 8.41 -16.70
CA VAL A 542 -33.43 9.26 -16.50
C VAL A 542 -33.01 10.72 -16.59
N GLY A 543 -33.26 11.33 -17.74
CA GLY A 543 -32.81 12.70 -18.05
C GLY A 543 -31.29 12.81 -18.27
N GLU A 544 -30.81 14.05 -18.40
CA GLU A 544 -29.37 14.32 -18.45
C GLU A 544 -28.69 14.06 -17.11
N SER A 545 -27.40 13.72 -17.16
CA SER A 545 -26.53 13.66 -15.99
C SER A 545 -26.31 15.05 -15.38
N LYS A 546 -25.77 15.12 -14.15
CA LYS A 546 -25.43 16.40 -13.50
C LYS A 546 -24.00 16.39 -13.01
N ILE A 547 -23.25 17.45 -13.30
CA ILE A 547 -21.89 17.64 -12.83
C ILE A 547 -21.91 18.62 -11.65
N LEU A 548 -21.10 18.34 -10.61
CA LEU A 548 -20.81 19.28 -9.53
C LEU A 548 -19.72 20.26 -9.98
N ASP A 549 -20.14 21.37 -10.58
CA ASP A 549 -19.25 22.50 -10.84
C ASP A 549 -19.07 23.33 -9.55
N HIS A 550 -17.88 23.29 -8.97
CA HIS A 550 -17.57 23.94 -7.68
C HIS A 550 -16.06 24.14 -7.53
N ASP A 551 -15.64 25.33 -7.07
CA ASP A 551 -14.25 25.79 -7.03
C ASP A 551 -13.28 24.85 -6.30
N ILE A 552 -13.78 24.02 -5.38
CA ILE A 552 -12.99 23.02 -4.64
C ILE A 552 -12.53 21.82 -5.49
N PHE A 553 -13.12 21.63 -6.68
CA PHE A 553 -12.67 20.68 -7.70
C PHE A 553 -12.00 21.38 -8.90
N THR A 554 -12.45 22.59 -9.24
CA THR A 554 -12.01 23.35 -10.41
C THR A 554 -10.48 23.53 -10.47
N ASN A 555 -9.84 22.92 -11.48
CA ASN A 555 -8.37 22.85 -11.65
C ASN A 555 -7.60 22.21 -10.47
N LEU A 556 -8.28 21.43 -9.62
CA LEU A 556 -7.72 20.78 -8.41
C LEU A 556 -7.96 19.26 -8.39
N ALA A 557 -9.13 18.80 -8.84
CA ALA A 557 -9.53 17.41 -8.91
C ALA A 557 -10.59 17.23 -10.03
N ARG A 558 -11.29 16.09 -10.07
CA ARG A 558 -12.32 15.83 -11.08
C ARG A 558 -13.70 16.12 -10.50
N GLN A 559 -14.48 16.96 -11.19
CA GLN A 559 -15.85 17.29 -10.80
C GLN A 559 -16.73 16.01 -10.72
N PRO A 560 -17.37 15.73 -9.56
CA PRO A 560 -18.28 14.59 -9.43
C PRO A 560 -19.45 14.62 -10.42
N LEU A 561 -19.91 13.43 -10.83
CA LEU A 561 -20.97 13.24 -11.83
C LEU A 561 -22.09 12.36 -11.26
N ALA A 562 -23.32 12.88 -11.28
CA ALA A 562 -24.52 12.14 -10.88
C ALA A 562 -25.34 11.69 -12.11
N GLN A 563 -25.85 10.47 -12.08
CA GLN A 563 -26.87 9.99 -13.02
C GLN A 563 -27.97 9.22 -12.27
N GLU A 564 -29.23 9.50 -12.60
CA GLU A 564 -30.37 8.67 -12.21
C GLU A 564 -30.61 7.57 -13.24
N PHE A 565 -30.85 6.35 -12.77
CA PHE A 565 -31.17 5.18 -13.58
C PHE A 565 -32.53 4.61 -13.18
N ALA A 566 -33.33 4.27 -14.18
CA ALA A 566 -34.51 3.41 -14.03
C ALA A 566 -34.13 1.98 -14.45
N PRO A 567 -34.42 0.95 -13.64
CA PRO A 567 -34.21 -0.43 -14.07
C PRO A 567 -35.22 -0.82 -15.16
N VAL A 568 -34.77 -1.59 -16.13
CA VAL A 568 -35.62 -2.18 -17.17
C VAL A 568 -36.37 -3.36 -16.55
N VAL A 569 -37.70 -3.33 -16.60
CA VAL A 569 -38.58 -4.30 -15.92
C VAL A 569 -39.67 -4.83 -16.85
N THR A 570 -40.16 -6.04 -16.57
CA THR A 570 -41.30 -6.63 -17.28
C THR A 570 -42.65 -6.07 -16.80
N ASP A 571 -43.73 -6.32 -17.55
CA ASP A 571 -45.10 -5.97 -17.12
C ASP A 571 -45.50 -6.60 -15.77
N ALA A 572 -44.87 -7.73 -15.39
CA ALA A 572 -45.07 -8.40 -14.11
C ALA A 572 -44.28 -7.76 -12.95
N GLN A 573 -43.48 -6.72 -13.20
CA GLN A 573 -42.52 -6.17 -12.24
C GLN A 573 -42.66 -4.66 -12.03
N GLU A 574 -42.13 -4.19 -10.90
CA GLU A 574 -42.00 -2.77 -10.56
C GLU A 574 -40.52 -2.43 -10.35
N GLY A 575 -40.09 -1.35 -11.00
CA GLY A 575 -38.75 -0.79 -10.86
C GLY A 575 -38.74 0.37 -9.85
N THR A 576 -37.64 0.49 -9.12
CA THR A 576 -37.33 1.64 -8.26
C THR A 576 -36.14 2.39 -8.85
N ASN A 577 -36.32 3.65 -9.24
CA ASN A 577 -35.20 4.47 -9.72
C ASN A 577 -34.16 4.67 -8.61
N PHE A 578 -32.90 4.72 -8.99
CA PHE A 578 -31.78 4.99 -8.10
C PHE A 578 -30.81 5.99 -8.75
N VAL A 579 -30.01 6.66 -7.93
CA VAL A 579 -29.00 7.62 -8.35
C VAL A 579 -27.62 7.09 -7.97
N VAL A 580 -26.66 7.23 -8.88
CA VAL A 580 -25.25 6.98 -8.60
C VAL A 580 -24.51 8.30 -8.80
N ILE A 581 -23.64 8.66 -7.86
CA ILE A 581 -22.75 9.82 -7.95
C ILE A 581 -21.31 9.31 -7.88
N VAL A 582 -20.59 9.40 -9.00
CA VAL A 582 -19.18 9.02 -9.10
C VAL A 582 -18.28 10.21 -8.78
N ASN A 583 -17.17 9.97 -8.09
CA ASN A 583 -16.21 11.00 -7.67
C ASN A 583 -14.76 10.52 -7.87
N HIS A 584 -13.84 11.48 -8.00
CA HIS A 584 -12.40 11.24 -7.89
C HIS A 584 -11.74 12.47 -7.25
N PHE A 585 -11.44 12.37 -5.94
CA PHE A 585 -10.92 13.47 -5.11
C PHE A 585 -9.43 13.77 -5.37
N LYS A 586 -8.88 14.87 -4.80
CA LYS A 586 -7.45 15.20 -4.98
C LYS A 586 -6.56 14.14 -4.33
N SER A 587 -5.63 13.58 -5.11
CA SER A 587 -4.73 12.53 -4.66
C SER A 587 -3.73 12.96 -3.57
N LYS A 588 -3.26 11.98 -2.78
CA LYS A 588 -2.29 12.18 -1.67
C LYS A 588 -0.87 12.55 -2.13
N GLY A 589 -0.55 12.42 -3.43
CA GLY A 589 0.83 12.45 -3.95
C GLY A 589 1.45 13.85 -4.15
N SER A 590 0.69 14.84 -4.60
CA SER A 590 1.18 16.19 -4.93
C SER A 590 0.44 17.27 -4.13
N VAL A 591 1.14 18.23 -3.52
CA VAL A 591 0.51 19.27 -2.68
C VAL A 591 -0.20 20.32 -3.54
N SER A 592 -1.52 20.43 -3.43
CA SER A 592 -2.32 21.46 -4.10
C SER A 592 -2.20 22.81 -3.39
N ASN A 593 -1.70 23.82 -4.11
CA ASN A 593 -1.57 25.19 -3.61
C ASN A 593 -2.92 25.94 -3.61
N VAL A 594 -3.71 25.76 -2.54
CA VAL A 594 -5.01 26.42 -2.35
C VAL A 594 -4.86 27.56 -1.33
N PRO A 595 -5.20 28.82 -1.66
CA PRO A 595 -5.06 29.94 -0.75
C PRO A 595 -5.79 29.74 0.59
N GLY A 596 -5.08 29.94 1.70
CA GLY A 596 -5.63 29.79 3.05
C GLY A 596 -5.70 28.36 3.58
N MET A 597 -5.26 27.35 2.81
CA MET A 597 -5.41 25.93 3.15
C MET A 597 -4.04 25.23 3.20
N ASN A 598 -3.65 24.70 4.37
CA ASN A 598 -2.41 23.94 4.50
C ASN A 598 -2.57 22.49 4.01
N ASN A 599 -2.32 22.28 2.71
CA ASN A 599 -2.45 20.96 2.07
C ASN A 599 -1.20 20.07 2.16
N LYS A 600 -0.19 20.44 2.95
CA LYS A 600 0.93 19.54 3.26
C LYS A 600 0.48 18.44 4.21
N ASP A 601 1.10 17.27 4.11
CA ASP A 601 0.99 16.20 5.10
C ASP A 601 1.27 16.73 6.52
N ALA A 602 0.41 16.35 7.46
CA ALA A 602 0.48 16.73 8.87
C ALA A 602 1.20 15.68 9.75
N GLY A 603 1.62 14.53 9.18
CA GLY A 603 2.21 13.41 9.93
C GLY A 603 1.19 12.65 10.78
N ASP A 604 -0.10 12.77 10.45
CA ASP A 604 -1.24 12.12 11.10
C ASP A 604 -1.68 10.81 10.40
N GLY A 605 -0.97 10.43 9.33
CA GLY A 605 -1.28 9.29 8.47
C GLY A 605 -2.17 9.62 7.26
N GLN A 606 -2.78 10.82 7.21
CA GLN A 606 -3.71 11.17 6.14
C GLN A 606 -3.02 11.64 4.86
N GLY A 607 -1.74 12.04 4.93
CA GLY A 607 -0.98 12.50 3.76
C GLY A 607 -1.41 13.87 3.26
N ASN A 608 -0.93 14.26 2.09
CA ASN A 608 -1.23 15.58 1.53
C ASN A 608 -2.72 15.76 1.20
N ASN A 609 -3.11 17.03 1.06
CA ASN A 609 -4.44 17.47 0.63
C ASN A 609 -5.62 17.03 1.52
N ASN A 610 -5.40 16.56 2.75
CA ASN A 610 -6.52 16.17 3.62
C ASN A 610 -7.54 17.32 3.83
N PRO A 611 -7.15 18.58 4.14
CA PRO A 611 -8.12 19.68 4.24
C PRO A 611 -8.89 19.94 2.94
N LEU A 612 -8.25 19.79 1.77
CA LEU A 612 -8.92 19.90 0.48
C LEU A 612 -9.93 18.75 0.25
N ARG A 613 -9.56 17.51 0.57
CA ARG A 613 -10.46 16.34 0.49
C ARG A 613 -11.63 16.45 1.46
N VAL A 614 -11.44 17.07 2.63
CA VAL A 614 -12.51 17.39 3.60
C VAL A 614 -13.53 18.37 3.02
N GLU A 615 -13.10 19.44 2.35
CA GLU A 615 -14.03 20.36 1.68
C GLU A 615 -14.67 19.75 0.42
N GLN A 616 -13.95 18.87 -0.30
CA GLN A 616 -14.51 18.07 -1.40
C GLN A 616 -15.62 17.12 -0.91
N ALA A 617 -15.45 16.47 0.25
CA ALA A 617 -16.47 15.65 0.90
C ALA A 617 -17.73 16.45 1.28
N LYS A 618 -17.56 17.66 1.85
CA LYS A 618 -18.69 18.55 2.17
C LYS A 618 -19.45 18.99 0.91
N ALA A 619 -18.73 19.39 -0.13
CA ALA A 619 -19.33 19.80 -1.41
C ALA A 619 -20.09 18.64 -2.08
N LEU A 620 -19.54 17.41 -2.04
CA LEU A 620 -20.21 16.21 -2.53
C LEU A 620 -21.49 15.89 -1.75
N ALA A 621 -21.46 15.98 -0.41
CA ALA A 621 -22.62 15.76 0.44
C ALA A 621 -23.75 16.77 0.13
N ALA A 622 -23.42 18.07 0.08
CA ALA A 622 -24.38 19.14 -0.25
C ALA A 622 -24.96 18.99 -1.66
N PHE A 623 -24.13 18.62 -2.65
CA PHE A 623 -24.60 18.32 -4.01
C PHE A 623 -25.56 17.13 -4.05
N ALA A 624 -25.37 16.12 -3.20
CA ALA A 624 -26.20 14.94 -3.14
C ALA A 624 -27.57 15.16 -2.47
N GLU A 625 -27.76 16.25 -1.70
CA GLU A 625 -29.04 16.57 -1.05
C GLU A 625 -30.22 16.69 -2.04
N GLN A 626 -29.96 17.14 -3.26
CA GLN A 626 -30.97 17.24 -4.33
C GLN A 626 -31.59 15.88 -4.72
N PHE A 627 -30.94 14.77 -4.33
CA PHE A 627 -31.39 13.39 -4.56
C PHE A 627 -31.85 12.68 -3.28
N ALA A 628 -31.91 13.36 -2.12
CA ALA A 628 -32.17 12.74 -0.81
C ALA A 628 -33.53 12.00 -0.71
N SER A 629 -34.49 12.27 -1.60
CA SER A 629 -35.76 11.55 -1.72
C SER A 629 -35.68 10.24 -2.50
N LYS A 630 -34.53 9.92 -3.11
CA LYS A 630 -34.28 8.72 -3.93
C LYS A 630 -33.17 7.86 -3.31
N PRO A 631 -33.18 6.54 -3.54
CA PRO A 631 -32.00 5.69 -3.31
C PRO A 631 -30.79 6.31 -4.02
N THR A 632 -29.77 6.73 -3.28
CA THR A 632 -28.55 7.34 -3.83
C THR A 632 -27.31 6.66 -3.28
N LEU A 633 -26.35 6.37 -4.17
CA LEU A 633 -25.01 5.92 -3.86
C LEU A 633 -23.99 7.03 -4.16
N LEU A 634 -23.02 7.23 -3.28
CA LEU A 634 -21.74 7.85 -3.60
C LEU A 634 -20.74 6.72 -3.87
N VAL A 635 -20.01 6.79 -4.98
CA VAL A 635 -19.02 5.78 -5.38
C VAL A 635 -17.76 6.42 -5.95
N GLY A 636 -16.65 5.69 -5.91
CA GLY A 636 -15.41 6.05 -6.59
C GLY A 636 -14.25 6.34 -5.67
N ASP A 637 -13.19 6.92 -6.22
CA ASP A 637 -11.91 7.16 -5.55
C ASP A 637 -11.96 8.44 -4.70
N PHE A 638 -12.24 8.26 -3.41
CA PHE A 638 -12.22 9.36 -2.43
C PHE A 638 -10.80 9.77 -2.04
N ASN A 639 -9.76 9.09 -2.55
CA ASN A 639 -8.35 9.26 -2.22
C ASN A 639 -8.11 9.37 -0.70
N SER A 640 -8.88 8.62 0.09
CA SER A 640 -8.96 8.69 1.55
C SER A 640 -9.24 7.31 2.12
N TYR A 641 -8.54 6.91 3.18
CA TYR A 641 -8.77 5.61 3.83
C TYR A 641 -9.96 5.65 4.81
N SER A 642 -10.46 4.48 5.22
CA SER A 642 -11.78 4.32 5.87
C SER A 642 -12.00 5.06 7.20
N LYS A 643 -10.95 5.55 7.88
CA LYS A 643 -11.05 6.35 9.11
C LYS A 643 -10.68 7.84 8.91
N GLU A 644 -10.33 8.24 7.69
CA GLU A 644 -9.90 9.60 7.40
C GLU A 644 -11.06 10.61 7.40
N ASP A 645 -10.72 11.87 7.65
CA ASP A 645 -11.67 12.96 7.79
C ASP A 645 -12.68 13.08 6.63
N PRO A 646 -12.34 12.83 5.34
CA PRO A 646 -13.31 12.91 4.24
C PRO A 646 -14.40 11.83 4.32
N ILE A 647 -14.07 10.61 4.73
CA ILE A 647 -15.05 9.51 4.94
C ILE A 647 -15.86 9.78 6.22
N ARG A 648 -15.20 10.29 7.26
CA ARG A 648 -15.85 10.73 8.50
C ARG A 648 -16.87 11.84 8.26
N VAL A 649 -16.57 12.85 7.43
CA VAL A 649 -17.51 13.91 7.03
C VAL A 649 -18.76 13.37 6.35
N LEU A 650 -18.63 12.40 5.44
CA LEU A 650 -19.78 11.80 4.76
C LEU A 650 -20.63 10.97 5.72
N THR A 651 -20.01 10.19 6.60
CA THR A 651 -20.73 9.38 7.60
C THR A 651 -21.40 10.25 8.68
N GLU A 652 -20.78 11.34 9.12
CA GLU A 652 -21.40 12.37 9.98
C GLU A 652 -22.58 13.08 9.29
N ALA A 653 -22.53 13.23 7.96
CA ALA A 653 -23.65 13.71 7.14
C ALA A 653 -24.74 12.63 6.88
N GLY A 654 -24.66 11.45 7.52
CA GLY A 654 -25.70 10.43 7.47
C GLY A 654 -25.59 9.42 6.31
N TRP A 655 -24.45 9.37 5.61
CA TRP A 655 -24.18 8.33 4.62
C TRP A 655 -23.67 7.05 5.28
N VAL A 656 -24.26 5.90 4.94
CA VAL A 656 -23.82 4.59 5.44
C VAL A 656 -22.67 4.10 4.57
N HIS A 657 -21.47 3.95 5.14
CA HIS A 657 -20.34 3.30 4.45
C HIS A 657 -20.64 1.80 4.28
N LYS A 658 -20.64 1.31 3.04
CA LYS A 658 -21.05 -0.06 2.70
C LYS A 658 -19.88 -1.00 2.37
N SER A 659 -18.69 -0.46 2.08
CA SER A 659 -17.49 -1.25 1.77
C SER A 659 -16.39 -1.26 2.84
N GLY A 660 -16.61 -0.68 4.02
CA GLY A 660 -15.61 -0.64 5.12
C GLY A 660 -15.18 -2.01 5.69
N GLU A 661 -15.65 -3.13 5.13
CA GLU A 661 -15.25 -4.50 5.47
C GLU A 661 -14.87 -5.35 4.22
N THR A 662 -14.76 -4.74 3.02
CA THR A 662 -14.39 -5.45 1.79
C THR A 662 -12.87 -5.62 1.64
N SER A 663 -12.45 -6.40 0.63
CA SER A 663 -11.04 -6.48 0.21
C SER A 663 -10.47 -5.10 -0.11
N ALA A 664 -9.28 -4.78 0.41
CA ALA A 664 -8.59 -3.52 0.19
C ALA A 664 -8.57 -3.09 -1.30
N SER A 665 -9.02 -1.87 -1.58
CA SER A 665 -9.08 -1.35 -2.95
C SER A 665 -7.70 -1.03 -3.54
N TYR A 666 -6.73 -0.69 -2.67
CA TYR A 666 -5.41 -0.18 -3.03
C TYR A 666 -4.27 -0.83 -2.21
N VAL A 667 -3.03 -0.66 -2.66
CA VAL A 667 -1.80 -1.06 -1.94
C VAL A 667 -0.75 0.03 -2.08
N TYR A 668 -0.17 0.49 -0.97
CA TYR A 668 0.88 1.50 -0.96
C TYR A 668 1.89 1.27 0.17
N GLY A 669 3.19 1.38 -0.11
CA GLY A 669 4.26 1.24 0.90
C GLY A 669 4.23 -0.08 1.66
N GLY A 670 3.82 -1.17 1.00
CA GLY A 670 3.62 -2.47 1.62
C GLY A 670 2.44 -2.55 2.60
N ARG A 671 1.44 -1.66 2.45
CA ARG A 671 0.20 -1.63 3.24
C ARG A 671 -1.03 -1.77 2.34
N VAL A 672 -1.98 -2.61 2.74
CA VAL A 672 -3.29 -2.76 2.06
C VAL A 672 -4.36 -1.89 2.73
N GLY A 673 -5.20 -1.22 1.94
CA GLY A 673 -6.37 -0.48 2.43
C GLY A 673 -7.24 0.02 1.28
N SER A 674 -8.42 0.59 1.56
CA SER A 674 -9.32 1.10 0.51
C SER A 674 -9.28 2.63 0.36
N LEU A 675 -9.15 3.11 -0.87
CA LEU A 675 -9.35 4.51 -1.28
C LEU A 675 -10.65 4.70 -2.07
N ASP A 676 -11.06 3.65 -2.78
CA ASP A 676 -12.34 3.52 -3.47
C ASP A 676 -13.39 3.04 -2.47
N HIS A 677 -14.56 3.67 -2.45
CA HIS A 677 -15.63 3.29 -1.52
C HIS A 677 -17.02 3.32 -2.14
N VAL A 678 -17.95 2.61 -1.52
CA VAL A 678 -19.40 2.73 -1.72
C VAL A 678 -20.03 3.26 -0.44
N LEU A 679 -20.73 4.39 -0.53
CA LEU A 679 -21.58 4.92 0.54
C LEU A 679 -23.03 5.05 0.06
N ALA A 680 -23.99 4.71 0.92
CA ALA A 680 -25.41 4.71 0.60
C ALA A 680 -26.19 5.68 1.50
N ASN A 681 -27.14 6.44 0.94
CA ASN A 681 -28.09 7.18 1.77
C ASN A 681 -29.11 6.23 2.42
N ALA A 682 -29.88 6.72 3.40
CA ALA A 682 -30.88 5.92 4.13
C ALA A 682 -32.05 5.38 3.28
N ALA A 683 -32.11 5.68 1.97
CA ALA A 683 -33.01 5.05 1.02
C ALA A 683 -32.33 3.92 0.23
N ALA A 684 -31.07 4.09 -0.20
CA ALA A 684 -30.29 3.06 -0.88
C ALA A 684 -29.79 1.97 0.07
N ASP A 685 -29.45 2.29 1.31
CA ASP A 685 -28.96 1.33 2.32
C ASP A 685 -29.89 0.10 2.47
N LYS A 686 -31.21 0.34 2.41
CA LYS A 686 -32.28 -0.68 2.48
C LYS A 686 -32.42 -1.53 1.21
N LEU A 687 -31.80 -1.11 0.11
CA LEU A 687 -31.84 -1.78 -1.19
C LEU A 687 -30.49 -2.43 -1.57
N VAL A 688 -29.40 -2.11 -0.86
CA VAL A 688 -28.10 -2.78 -1.04
C VAL A 688 -28.23 -4.24 -0.59
N ALA A 689 -28.14 -5.16 -1.55
CA ALA A 689 -28.14 -6.61 -1.32
C ALA A 689 -26.76 -7.11 -0.82
N GLY A 690 -25.68 -6.42 -1.21
CA GLY A 690 -24.32 -6.71 -0.78
C GLY A 690 -23.31 -5.81 -1.51
N VAL A 691 -22.09 -5.74 -0.99
CA VAL A 691 -20.94 -5.07 -1.61
C VAL A 691 -19.73 -5.98 -1.54
N ALA A 692 -18.90 -6.01 -2.59
CA ALA A 692 -17.63 -6.69 -2.61
C ALA A 692 -16.62 -5.96 -3.50
N SER A 693 -15.39 -5.83 -3.04
CA SER A 693 -14.23 -5.41 -3.84
C SER A 693 -13.62 -6.63 -4.54
N TRP A 694 -13.45 -6.56 -5.86
CA TRP A 694 -12.72 -7.58 -6.60
C TRP A 694 -11.24 -7.24 -6.58
N ALA A 695 -10.45 -8.02 -5.85
CA ALA A 695 -9.01 -7.93 -5.83
C ALA A 695 -8.40 -8.34 -7.20
N LEU A 696 -8.51 -7.47 -8.20
CA LEU A 696 -8.09 -7.70 -9.58
C LEU A 696 -6.66 -7.19 -9.86
N ASN A 697 -6.23 -6.17 -9.13
CA ASN A 697 -5.26 -5.19 -9.60
C ASN A 697 -4.22 -4.82 -8.54
N ALA A 698 -4.65 -4.21 -7.43
CA ALA A 698 -3.74 -3.49 -6.53
C ALA A 698 -2.63 -4.36 -5.92
N GLN A 699 -2.93 -5.64 -5.68
CA GLN A 699 -1.99 -6.60 -5.10
C GLN A 699 -1.09 -7.31 -6.13
N GLU A 700 -1.40 -7.25 -7.44
CA GLU A 700 -0.52 -7.80 -8.50
C GLU A 700 0.74 -6.95 -8.65
N ALA A 701 1.88 -7.59 -8.95
CA ALA A 701 3.12 -6.87 -9.20
C ALA A 701 2.99 -5.95 -10.44
N VAL A 702 3.47 -4.70 -10.33
CA VAL A 702 3.36 -3.69 -11.40
C VAL A 702 4.05 -4.10 -12.72
N ALA A 703 4.98 -5.05 -12.69
CA ALA A 703 5.61 -5.58 -13.91
C ALA A 703 4.69 -6.45 -14.79
N LEU A 704 3.53 -6.87 -14.28
CA LEU A 704 2.49 -7.58 -15.04
C LEU A 704 1.46 -6.62 -15.68
N GLU A 705 1.60 -5.31 -15.44
CA GLU A 705 0.76 -4.27 -16.01
C GLU A 705 1.07 -4.05 -17.49
N TYR A 706 0.07 -3.66 -18.28
CA TYR A 706 0.28 -3.30 -19.69
C TYR A 706 1.31 -2.16 -19.88
N SER A 707 1.48 -1.29 -18.87
CA SER A 707 2.47 -0.21 -18.83
C SER A 707 3.92 -0.71 -18.67
N ARG A 708 4.14 -2.01 -18.46
CA ARG A 708 5.43 -2.69 -18.30
C ARG A 708 5.61 -3.89 -19.23
N ALA A 709 4.70 -4.09 -20.19
CA ALA A 709 4.82 -5.14 -21.20
C ALA A 709 6.19 -5.12 -21.91
N ASN A 710 6.83 -6.27 -22.07
CA ASN A 710 8.17 -6.43 -22.68
C ASN A 710 9.31 -5.63 -21.99
N THR A 711 9.14 -5.19 -20.73
CA THR A 711 10.26 -4.59 -19.95
C THR A 711 11.23 -5.63 -19.41
N ASN A 712 10.88 -6.92 -19.44
CA ASN A 712 11.76 -8.06 -19.14
C ASN A 712 11.47 -9.20 -20.15
N ALA A 713 12.51 -9.93 -20.58
CA ALA A 713 12.42 -10.98 -21.60
C ALA A 713 11.72 -12.28 -21.14
N HIS A 714 11.54 -12.47 -19.83
CA HIS A 714 10.90 -13.65 -19.22
C HIS A 714 9.49 -13.38 -18.68
N LEU A 715 8.99 -12.14 -18.78
CA LEU A 715 7.58 -11.82 -18.50
C LEU A 715 6.82 -11.53 -19.79
N THR A 716 5.85 -12.38 -20.09
CA THR A 716 4.94 -12.18 -21.23
C THR A 716 3.78 -11.27 -20.86
N PHE A 717 3.24 -10.53 -21.84
CA PHE A 717 2.00 -9.77 -21.64
C PHE A 717 0.79 -10.72 -21.68
N GLU A 718 0.12 -10.82 -20.53
CA GLU A 718 -1.05 -11.69 -20.33
C GLU A 718 -2.31 -11.09 -20.98
N ALA A 719 -2.44 -11.28 -22.30
CA ALA A 719 -3.53 -10.73 -23.11
C ALA A 719 -4.89 -11.44 -22.96
N ASP A 720 -4.94 -12.56 -22.23
CA ASP A 720 -6.11 -13.43 -22.08
C ASP A 720 -6.83 -13.28 -20.74
N ASN A 721 -6.33 -12.43 -19.83
CA ASN A 721 -6.94 -12.21 -18.53
C ASN A 721 -6.95 -10.73 -18.08
N PRO A 722 -7.90 -10.34 -17.19
CA PRO A 722 -8.09 -8.95 -16.77
C PRO A 722 -7.21 -8.47 -15.59
N TYR A 723 -6.36 -9.33 -15.03
CA TYR A 723 -5.56 -8.98 -13.84
C TYR A 723 -4.52 -7.90 -14.18
N ARG A 724 -4.26 -6.98 -13.24
CA ARG A 724 -3.43 -5.77 -13.44
C ARG A 724 -3.87 -4.95 -14.69
N SER A 725 -5.19 -4.74 -14.79
CA SER A 725 -5.87 -3.80 -15.71
C SER A 725 -5.90 -2.35 -15.18
N SER A 726 -5.49 -2.15 -13.93
CA SER A 726 -5.32 -0.87 -13.24
C SER A 726 -4.38 -1.09 -12.04
N ASP A 727 -4.09 -0.05 -11.26
CA ASP A 727 -3.54 -0.15 -9.90
C ASP A 727 -4.62 -0.14 -8.81
N HIS A 728 -5.87 0.22 -9.14
CA HIS A 728 -7.04 0.17 -8.26
C HIS A 728 -7.92 -1.09 -8.50
N ASN A 729 -8.46 -1.66 -7.42
CA ASN A 729 -9.45 -2.75 -7.45
C ASN A 729 -10.88 -2.20 -7.58
N PRO A 730 -11.73 -2.73 -8.49
CA PRO A 730 -13.11 -2.29 -8.61
C PRO A 730 -14.01 -2.79 -7.47
N GLU A 731 -14.86 -1.90 -6.96
CA GLU A 731 -15.93 -2.24 -6.00
C GLU A 731 -17.25 -2.53 -6.73
N ILE A 732 -17.99 -3.54 -6.29
CA ILE A 732 -19.26 -4.00 -6.86
C ILE A 732 -20.36 -3.96 -5.79
N VAL A 733 -21.47 -3.27 -6.06
CA VAL A 733 -22.66 -3.21 -5.20
C VAL A 733 -23.90 -3.75 -5.91
N GLY A 734 -24.60 -4.68 -5.26
CA GLY A 734 -25.86 -5.26 -5.72
C GLY A 734 -27.07 -4.51 -5.18
N LEU A 735 -28.06 -4.25 -6.03
CA LEU A 735 -29.26 -3.48 -5.69
C LEU A 735 -30.56 -4.27 -5.94
N ASN A 736 -31.41 -4.30 -4.91
CA ASN A 736 -32.78 -4.85 -4.94
C ASN A 736 -33.79 -3.79 -5.43
N VAL A 737 -33.50 -3.20 -6.59
CA VAL A 737 -34.31 -2.14 -7.22
C VAL A 737 -35.42 -2.66 -8.15
N VAL A 738 -35.49 -3.97 -8.37
CA VAL A 738 -36.58 -4.65 -9.09
C VAL A 738 -37.31 -5.59 -8.15
N LYS A 739 -38.64 -5.58 -8.19
CA LYS A 739 -39.52 -6.49 -7.44
C LYS A 739 -40.65 -6.98 -8.34
N ASP A 740 -41.14 -8.18 -8.11
CA ASP A 740 -42.34 -8.66 -8.79
C ASP A 740 -43.59 -7.97 -8.20
N LYS A 741 -44.56 -7.67 -9.07
CA LYS A 741 -45.87 -7.16 -8.66
C LYS A 741 -46.60 -8.25 -7.89
N GLN A 742 -47.11 -7.91 -6.71
CA GLN A 742 -48.02 -8.81 -6.00
C GLN A 742 -49.24 -9.06 -6.88
N ALA A 743 -49.54 -10.34 -7.14
CA ALA A 743 -50.72 -10.71 -7.91
C ALA A 743 -51.96 -10.14 -7.21
N GLN A 744 -52.71 -9.28 -7.91
CA GLN A 744 -53.99 -8.80 -7.40
C GLN A 744 -54.87 -10.03 -7.12
N PRO A 745 -55.50 -10.15 -5.94
CA PRO A 745 -56.41 -11.24 -5.66
C PRO A 745 -57.51 -11.20 -6.71
N GLN A 746 -57.71 -12.30 -7.44
CA GLN A 746 -58.77 -12.39 -8.44
C GLN A 746 -60.11 -12.00 -7.78
N PRO A 747 -60.95 -11.17 -8.43
CA PRO A 747 -62.25 -10.84 -7.88
C PRO A 747 -63.01 -12.14 -7.65
N GLN A 748 -63.43 -12.39 -6.41
CA GLN A 748 -64.20 -13.58 -6.08
C GLN A 748 -65.42 -13.65 -7.00
N PRO A 749 -65.78 -14.84 -7.53
CA PRO A 749 -66.99 -15.00 -8.34
C PRO A 749 -68.18 -14.41 -7.59
N GLN A 750 -68.90 -13.48 -8.24
CA GLN A 750 -70.11 -12.92 -7.64
C GLN A 750 -71.07 -14.06 -7.28
N PRO A 751 -71.66 -14.08 -6.08
CA PRO A 751 -72.63 -15.10 -5.71
C PRO A 751 -73.76 -15.15 -6.75
N GLN A 752 -73.99 -16.33 -7.32
CA GLN A 752 -75.16 -16.52 -8.19
C GLN A 752 -76.44 -16.19 -7.40
N PRO A 753 -77.44 -15.53 -8.01
CA PRO A 753 -78.70 -15.23 -7.33
C PRO A 753 -79.34 -16.50 -6.78
N GLN A 754 -79.60 -16.53 -5.47
CA GLN A 754 -80.34 -17.63 -4.86
C GLN A 754 -81.78 -17.65 -5.41
N PRO A 755 -82.35 -18.83 -5.72
CA PRO A 755 -83.77 -18.95 -6.06
C PRO A 755 -84.66 -18.40 -4.95
N GLN A 756 -85.71 -17.66 -5.30
CA GLN A 756 -86.64 -17.10 -4.32
C GLN A 756 -87.38 -18.21 -3.54
N PRO A 757 -87.52 -18.11 -2.21
CA PRO A 757 -88.33 -19.04 -1.43
C PRO A 757 -89.82 -18.98 -1.81
N GLN A 758 -90.47 -20.14 -1.83
CA GLN A 758 -91.94 -20.20 -1.90
C GLN A 758 -92.58 -19.83 -0.53
N PRO A 759 -93.81 -19.29 -0.50
CA PRO A 759 -94.47 -18.88 0.75
C PRO A 759 -94.79 -20.07 1.67
N GLN A 760 -94.57 -19.91 2.98
CA GLN A 760 -95.03 -20.85 4.01
C GLN A 760 -96.44 -20.50 4.53
N PRO A 761 -97.24 -21.48 5.00
CA PRO A 761 -98.54 -21.25 5.63
C PRO A 761 -98.47 -20.51 6.98
N GLN A 762 -99.61 -19.98 7.42
CA GLN A 762 -99.73 -19.18 8.66
C GLN A 762 -99.70 -20.02 9.97
N PRO A 763 -99.36 -19.41 11.13
CA PRO A 763 -99.23 -20.11 12.42
C PRO A 763 -100.56 -20.31 13.16
N GLN A 764 -100.59 -21.29 14.08
CA GLN A 764 -101.65 -21.43 15.10
C GLN A 764 -101.21 -20.89 16.49
N PRO A 765 -102.15 -20.63 17.43
CA PRO A 765 -101.90 -19.79 18.61
C PRO A 765 -101.14 -20.45 19.78
N GLN A 766 -100.55 -19.62 20.65
CA GLN A 766 -99.82 -20.02 21.86
C GLN A 766 -100.73 -20.18 23.11
N PRO A 767 -100.41 -21.13 24.02
CA PRO A 767 -100.91 -21.14 25.41
C PRO A 767 -100.15 -20.18 26.36
N GLN A 768 -100.72 -19.90 27.55
CA GLN A 768 -100.20 -18.97 28.57
C GLN A 768 -99.36 -19.65 29.70
N PRO A 769 -98.66 -18.88 30.59
CA PRO A 769 -97.46 -19.39 31.30
C PRO A 769 -97.53 -19.59 32.84
N GLN A 770 -96.60 -20.44 33.34
CA GLN A 770 -95.95 -20.49 34.69
C GLN A 770 -96.82 -20.84 35.94
N PRO A 771 -96.25 -21.39 37.07
CA PRO A 771 -94.95 -21.08 37.72
C PRO A 771 -94.08 -22.27 38.26
N GLN A 772 -93.02 -21.95 39.04
CA GLN A 772 -92.04 -22.83 39.76
C GLN A 772 -92.41 -22.99 41.29
N PRO A 773 -91.60 -23.58 42.24
CA PRO A 773 -90.28 -24.29 42.19
C PRO A 773 -90.08 -25.58 43.07
N GLN A 774 -88.98 -26.35 42.81
CA GLN A 774 -88.14 -27.20 43.73
C GLN A 774 -88.76 -28.35 44.62
N PRO A 775 -87.98 -29.29 45.22
CA PRO A 775 -86.58 -29.75 45.01
C PRO A 775 -86.40 -31.32 44.87
N GLN A 776 -85.14 -31.80 44.89
CA GLN A 776 -84.62 -33.21 44.84
C GLN A 776 -84.86 -34.05 46.14
N PRO A 777 -84.49 -35.37 46.25
CA PRO A 777 -83.53 -36.24 45.49
C PRO A 777 -84.16 -37.62 45.03
N ASP A 778 -83.53 -38.79 44.78
CA ASP A 778 -82.13 -39.33 44.90
C ASP A 778 -81.84 -40.63 44.05
N GLN A 779 -80.55 -41.04 44.03
CA GLN A 779 -79.95 -42.41 43.99
C GLN A 779 -80.22 -43.49 42.89
N SER A 780 -79.17 -43.75 42.07
CA SER A 780 -78.28 -44.96 42.15
C SER A 780 -78.06 -45.93 40.93
N GLN A 781 -76.79 -46.39 40.80
CA GLN A 781 -76.22 -47.61 40.16
C GLN A 781 -76.26 -47.77 38.59
N LYS A 782 -75.09 -47.81 37.91
CA LYS A 782 -74.34 -49.00 37.35
C LYS A 782 -74.77 -49.43 35.92
N ASP A 783 -73.96 -50.06 35.05
CA ASP A 783 -72.54 -50.52 35.09
C ASP A 783 -71.93 -50.64 33.65
N LYS A 784 -70.59 -50.62 33.53
CA LYS A 784 -69.64 -51.21 32.51
C LYS A 784 -70.01 -51.29 30.99
N ASN A 785 -69.20 -50.88 29.99
CA ASN A 785 -67.76 -51.17 29.62
C ASN A 785 -67.55 -52.57 28.92
N PRO A 786 -66.45 -52.89 28.18
CA PRO A 786 -66.14 -52.55 26.77
C PRO A 786 -65.66 -53.74 25.86
N SER A 787 -65.26 -53.48 24.60
CA SER A 787 -64.41 -54.36 23.72
C SER A 787 -64.00 -53.63 22.42
N VAL A 788 -62.94 -53.98 21.63
CA VAL A 788 -61.63 -54.66 21.87
C VAL A 788 -60.67 -54.37 20.67
N THR A 789 -59.36 -54.59 20.83
CA THR A 789 -58.18 -54.41 19.90
C THR A 789 -57.99 -55.59 18.89
N PRO A 790 -56.85 -55.84 18.15
CA PRO A 790 -55.63 -55.08 17.75
C PRO A 790 -55.14 -55.26 16.27
N GLY A 791 -53.94 -54.72 15.91
CA GLY A 791 -53.06 -55.16 14.77
C GLY A 791 -52.05 -54.08 14.30
N THR A 792 -50.73 -54.13 14.60
CA THR A 792 -49.57 -54.76 13.87
C THR A 792 -49.25 -54.12 12.49
N ASP A 793 -48.02 -53.77 12.09
CA ASP A 793 -46.63 -53.95 12.64
C ASP A 793 -45.72 -52.76 12.19
N ALA A 794 -44.73 -52.26 12.96
CA ALA A 794 -43.30 -52.66 13.06
C ALA A 794 -42.45 -52.62 11.75
N GLY A 795 -41.22 -52.08 11.67
CA GLY A 795 -40.42 -51.27 12.62
C GLY A 795 -38.87 -51.39 12.47
N LYS A 796 -38.09 -50.33 12.81
CA LYS A 796 -36.66 -50.27 13.30
C LYS A 796 -36.17 -48.79 13.27
N LYS A 797 -35.63 -48.21 14.36
CA LYS A 797 -34.23 -48.21 14.89
C LYS A 797 -33.19 -47.55 13.96
N ALA A 798 -32.24 -46.72 14.42
CA ALA A 798 -31.62 -46.52 15.76
C ALA A 798 -31.56 -44.99 16.15
N ASP A 799 -31.64 -44.55 17.42
CA ASP A 799 -30.63 -44.49 18.52
C ASP A 799 -29.62 -43.31 18.37
N ALA A 800 -29.16 -42.53 19.38
CA ALA A 800 -29.26 -42.63 20.84
C ALA A 800 -29.22 -41.24 21.58
N GLY A 801 -29.79 -41.16 22.79
CA GLY A 801 -29.49 -40.21 23.90
C GLY A 801 -29.73 -38.69 23.72
N ALA A 802 -29.81 -37.84 24.78
CA ALA A 802 -30.22 -38.00 26.18
C ALA A 802 -30.48 -36.59 26.81
N LYS A 803 -31.32 -36.45 27.86
CA LYS A 803 -31.62 -35.16 28.54
C LYS A 803 -31.42 -35.20 30.06
N ALA A 804 -30.84 -34.14 30.63
CA ALA A 804 -31.07 -33.60 31.98
C ALA A 804 -30.44 -32.19 32.06
N SER A 805 -31.04 -31.04 32.45
CA SER A 805 -32.06 -30.65 33.46
C SER A 805 -31.46 -30.28 34.84
N GLY A 806 -31.40 -28.98 35.17
CA GLY A 806 -30.98 -28.50 36.51
C GLY A 806 -30.94 -26.96 36.69
N LYS A 807 -31.80 -26.44 37.57
CA LYS A 807 -31.84 -25.08 38.18
C LYS A 807 -32.34 -25.29 39.64
N PRO A 808 -32.38 -24.31 40.59
CA PRO A 808 -31.99 -22.89 40.52
C PRO A 808 -31.17 -22.36 41.74
N GLY A 809 -30.89 -21.05 41.78
CA GLY A 809 -30.42 -20.34 42.99
C GLY A 809 -30.61 -18.81 42.89
N LYS A 810 -30.96 -18.14 44.00
CA LYS A 810 -31.14 -16.67 44.11
C LYS A 810 -30.93 -16.21 45.58
N LYS A 811 -30.11 -15.16 45.82
CA LYS A 811 -30.44 -13.93 46.60
C LYS A 811 -29.21 -13.17 47.14
N GLY A 812 -29.30 -11.83 47.06
CA GLY A 812 -28.68 -10.85 47.96
C GLY A 812 -27.19 -10.49 47.70
N SER A 813 -26.67 -9.34 48.14
CA SER A 813 -27.24 -7.98 48.35
C SER A 813 -26.18 -7.07 49.00
N ASN A 814 -26.13 -5.79 48.60
CA ASN A 814 -25.28 -4.70 49.16
C ASN A 814 -23.77 -4.81 48.80
N GLY A 815 -23.04 -3.71 48.58
CA GLY A 815 -23.48 -2.31 48.45
C GLY A 815 -22.34 -1.27 48.28
N LYS A 816 -22.73 -0.05 47.84
CA LYS A 816 -22.05 1.27 47.90
C LYS A 816 -20.51 1.40 47.74
N LEU A 817 -20.12 2.10 46.67
CA LEU A 817 -19.28 3.32 46.61
C LEU A 817 -18.30 3.64 47.76
N ALA A 818 -17.01 3.79 47.42
CA ALA A 818 -16.11 4.84 47.90
C ALA A 818 -14.88 4.96 46.96
N ALA A 819 -14.12 6.06 47.05
CA ALA A 819 -12.85 6.29 46.36
C ALA A 819 -11.85 7.00 47.31
N THR A 820 -10.54 6.93 47.01
CA THR A 820 -9.38 7.81 47.40
C THR A 820 -8.09 7.01 47.66
N GLY A 821 -6.91 7.65 47.49
CA GLY A 821 -5.56 7.07 47.71
C GLY A 821 -5.04 6.25 46.51
N ALA A 822 -4.04 6.66 45.72
CA ALA A 822 -3.06 7.75 45.82
C ALA A 822 -1.96 7.57 46.90
N THR A 823 -0.99 6.71 46.59
CA THR A 823 0.37 6.71 47.17
C THR A 823 1.39 6.68 46.05
N GLY A 824 2.30 7.65 46.00
CA GLY A 824 3.41 7.66 45.07
C GLY A 824 4.70 8.07 45.78
N VAL A 825 5.81 7.42 45.40
CA VAL A 825 7.17 7.93 45.63
C VAL A 825 7.93 7.71 44.34
N SER A 826 8.11 8.79 43.57
CA SER A 826 9.07 8.85 42.48
C SER A 826 10.44 9.22 43.04
N ILE A 827 11.52 8.79 42.38
CA ILE A 827 12.80 9.53 42.33
C ILE A 827 13.40 9.27 40.94
N ALA A 828 13.97 10.31 40.35
CA ALA A 828 14.77 10.25 39.14
C ALA A 828 16.06 11.04 39.36
N LEU A 829 17.03 10.86 38.46
CA LEU A 829 18.28 11.62 38.33
C LEU A 829 19.30 11.51 39.47
N ALA A 830 20.54 11.16 39.10
CA ALA A 830 21.71 12.01 39.37
C ALA A 830 22.92 11.57 38.49
N ALA A 831 23.38 12.45 37.60
CA ALA A 831 24.69 12.32 36.93
C ALA A 831 25.37 13.69 36.73
N ALA A 832 24.95 14.71 37.49
CA ALA A 832 25.57 16.02 37.65
C ALA A 832 24.91 16.71 38.85
N ALA A 833 25.57 17.52 39.67
CA ALA A 833 27.01 17.70 39.94
C ALA A 833 27.13 18.45 41.29
N LEU A 834 28.28 18.39 41.98
CA LEU A 834 28.77 19.49 42.86
C LEU A 834 30.13 19.18 43.51
N THR A 835 31.12 19.99 43.20
CA THR A 835 32.22 20.36 44.12
C THR A 835 32.51 21.84 43.95
N ALA A 836 32.44 22.61 45.05
CA ALA A 836 32.69 24.05 45.03
C ALA A 836 33.28 24.50 46.39
N ALA A 837 34.59 24.77 46.41
CA ALA A 837 35.27 25.39 47.55
C ALA A 837 36.49 26.21 47.07
N ALA A 838 36.44 27.51 47.34
CA ALA A 838 37.50 28.54 47.29
C ALA A 838 38.85 28.26 46.58
N GLY A 839 39.13 29.02 45.51
CA GLY A 839 40.47 29.23 44.94
C GLY A 839 40.54 30.51 44.10
N VAL A 840 41.59 31.33 44.24
CA VAL A 840 41.66 32.70 43.67
C VAL A 840 42.72 32.83 42.58
N SER A 841 42.32 33.25 41.36
CA SER A 841 43.03 34.17 40.42
C SER A 841 42.16 34.35 39.15
N LEU A 842 41.92 35.53 38.57
CA LEU A 842 42.83 36.36 37.74
C LEU A 842 43.38 35.57 36.52
N VAL A 843 43.24 35.96 35.24
CA VAL A 843 43.33 37.29 34.58
C VAL A 843 42.52 37.37 33.25
N LEU A 844 42.17 38.62 32.87
CA LEU A 844 41.89 39.22 31.53
C LEU A 844 42.37 38.46 30.24
N ARG A 845 41.87 38.66 29.00
CA ARG A 845 41.04 39.74 28.39
C ARG A 845 40.45 39.38 27.00
N ARG A 846 39.30 39.99 26.68
CA ARG A 846 38.74 40.45 25.37
C ARG A 846 39.40 40.06 24.01
N ARG A 847 38.51 39.68 23.07
CA ARG A 847 38.41 40.08 21.64
C ARG A 847 39.68 40.02 20.75
N ALA A 848 39.60 39.19 19.72
CA ALA A 848 39.43 39.73 18.36
C ALA A 848 37.94 39.58 18.01
#